data_AF-A0A9D8F0H1-F1
#
_entry.id   AF-A0A9D8F0H1-F1
#
_cell.length_a   1.000
_cell.length_b   1.000
_cell.length_c   1.000
_cell.angle_alpha   90.00
_cell.angle_beta   90.00
_cell.angle_gamma   90.00
#
_symmetry.space_group_name_H-M   'P 1'
#
loop_
_entity.id
_entity.type
_entity.pdbx_description
1 polymer ?
#
loop_
_entity_poly.entity_id
_entity_poly.type
_entity_poly.pdbx_seq_one_letter_code
_entity_poly.pdbx_strand_id
1 'polypeptide(L)'
;LVKFTDDQINVVSKAFMGLTVSCARCHDHKFDPISQADFYAWFGVMASGRPAMVRVDVPAKAEGDTRRQMAILRKKIGRAMIDRWLATGESLGERLLHPSEPLAKAIEQGEKNELLWPLTLMGKPEKFAERWQKLNPAAPQLATHPGVAAAQHWRFGAGDDTNQWFSSPASRTRRLPAGELVISDREDRVIASVLPAGVYSHSDSTKDIGVLHSGRIQLDRKYDLWLRIAGDSNAMARYSVQSYPRDGTVYPVERLSGGQWRWRKFPLDYWQGDRIHFELTTAADQALLAVGAADRSWFGIRDAVLAEHDAKSAPAQSDEVVAMLAKELTDVPTTREQLAAAFQRAAANALRSLRDGQINDAQAVFLDQLLRQDLLPNATQELPAVAETLAEYRRLEASLPVPQRAPGILETTGFNQPLYERGDHRQPRDPVPRRFLEAIDAAPYETKLSGRRELAEDLLRADNPLTARVMVNHVWHHLFGRGIVSTPDNFGRLGQPPSHPELLDYLAFNFRRDGWSLKQLVREMVLTQTWRRSGEPSPAALAADPDDVYLSHYPVRRLEAEAIRDAILSVSGQLEREARFGPPVAGSVPRRSVYVRVKRNDLDPFLTQFDAPVPASSVGVRDDTNVPGQSLTLLNDPFIIRSAEAWAGRFARDFAGSELVRTLFHQALGRQPTREESTAALAFMADMQAKQQTVATKLSDLQNSLDQVRTNVASLESAARQRVLASRLTPGGKPASVLPQPAAAWDFSKDLADQVGGLAGTAFGGAKLSDGQLVLDGQGSFIASAALPFALRAKTLEAWVKLDGLDQQGGGVMTVQTLGGDVFDAIVFGEQERRHWIAGSDNFNRTKALAGPAEQAAQQELIHVAVTYADDGTVTFYRNGKPHGKSYRLGPPIHFAAGQAQVLFGNRHGIPSGSKLLQGRIARARLYNRALSEAEVAASCTNDPNFVSAEAQWAALTPEEQGRMQDGRRTIERLEHEMKERTATRGLSSPAANLAHALFNLKEFIYIR
;
A
#
# COMPACT_ATOMS: atom_id res chain seq x y z
N LEU A 1 13.94 -2.04 22.03
CA LEU A 1 13.39 -1.43 23.25
C LEU A 1 14.34 -0.37 23.75
N VAL A 2 15.46 -0.71 24.40
CA VAL A 2 16.54 0.27 24.64
C VAL A 2 16.96 0.96 23.34
N LYS A 3 17.13 0.18 22.26
CA LYS A 3 17.50 0.73 20.94
C LYS A 3 16.57 1.83 20.41
N PHE A 4 15.25 1.77 20.64
CA PHE A 4 14.34 2.78 20.06
C PHE A 4 14.54 4.15 20.73
N THR A 5 14.55 4.18 22.06
CA THR A 5 14.78 5.42 22.82
C THR A 5 16.23 5.88 22.73
N ASP A 6 17.19 4.95 22.70
CA ASP A 6 18.61 5.21 22.46
C ASP A 6 18.83 5.89 21.11
N ASP A 7 18.18 5.41 20.04
CA ASP A 7 18.21 6.05 18.73
C ASP A 7 17.63 7.48 18.79
N GLN A 8 16.52 7.69 19.52
CA GLN A 8 15.97 9.04 19.72
C GLN A 8 16.96 9.97 20.42
N ILE A 9 17.59 9.51 21.52
CA ILE A 9 18.60 10.29 22.25
C ILE A 9 19.79 10.58 21.34
N ASN A 10 20.30 9.58 20.63
CA ASN A 10 21.43 9.71 19.71
C ASN A 10 21.15 10.72 18.59
N VAL A 11 19.98 10.63 17.94
CA VAL A 11 19.58 11.56 16.87
C VAL A 11 19.43 12.98 17.40
N VAL A 12 18.71 13.17 18.50
CA VAL A 12 18.44 14.50 19.06
C VAL A 12 19.71 15.16 19.57
N SER A 13 20.54 14.43 20.34
CA SER A 13 21.79 14.99 20.88
C SER A 13 22.81 15.34 19.81
N LYS A 14 22.93 14.54 18.74
CA LYS A 14 23.80 14.87 17.60
C LYS A 14 23.27 16.04 16.80
N ALA A 15 22.01 15.99 16.37
CA ALA A 15 21.44 17.01 15.48
C ALA A 15 21.33 18.39 16.12
N PHE A 16 21.03 18.47 17.43
CA PHE A 16 20.82 19.75 18.12
C PHE A 16 21.98 20.17 19.01
N MET A 17 22.89 19.29 19.39
CA MET A 17 23.99 19.67 20.30
C MET A 17 25.37 19.23 19.79
N GLY A 18 25.44 18.42 18.73
CA GLY A 18 26.70 17.83 18.29
C GLY A 18 27.34 16.98 19.39
N LEU A 19 26.55 16.30 20.23
CA LEU A 19 27.04 15.50 21.35
C LEU A 19 26.65 14.04 21.21
N THR A 20 27.53 13.14 21.67
CA THR A 20 27.33 11.70 21.69
C THR A 20 26.76 11.20 23.02
N VAL A 21 25.60 11.72 23.43
CA VAL A 21 24.98 11.37 24.73
C VAL A 21 24.69 9.88 24.87
N SER A 22 24.36 9.20 23.77
CA SER A 22 24.14 7.74 23.73
C SER A 22 25.36 6.92 24.13
N CYS A 23 26.58 7.44 23.98
CA CYS A 23 27.79 6.76 24.45
C CYS A 23 27.85 6.64 25.98
N ALA A 24 27.09 7.46 26.72
CA ALA A 24 27.02 7.39 28.18
C ALA A 24 26.07 6.28 28.70
N ARG A 25 25.43 5.51 27.82
CA ARG A 25 24.43 4.49 28.20
C ARG A 25 24.94 3.45 29.19
N CYS A 26 26.17 2.99 29.01
CA CYS A 26 26.76 1.89 29.79
C CYS A 26 27.70 2.38 30.90
N HIS A 27 28.28 3.56 30.76
CA HIS A 27 29.20 4.15 31.72
C HIS A 27 29.27 5.66 31.45
N ASP A 28 29.80 6.45 32.37
CA ASP A 28 30.04 7.87 32.13
C ASP A 28 30.87 8.07 30.86
N HIS A 29 30.51 9.07 30.07
CA HIS A 29 31.19 9.34 28.81
C HIS A 29 32.70 9.56 29.05
N LYS A 30 33.54 8.90 28.26
CA LYS A 30 34.99 8.81 28.54
C LYS A 30 35.72 10.16 28.52
N PHE A 31 35.23 11.12 27.71
CA PHE A 31 35.95 12.38 27.43
C PHE A 31 35.11 13.62 27.74
N ASP A 32 33.87 13.64 27.28
CA ASP A 32 32.91 14.71 27.58
C ASP A 32 32.23 14.54 28.95
N PRO A 33 31.85 15.64 29.63
CA PRO A 33 31.20 15.62 30.95
C PRO A 33 29.72 15.23 30.83
N ILE A 34 29.46 14.01 30.36
CA ILE A 34 28.13 13.43 30.20
C ILE A 34 28.10 12.18 31.07
N SER A 35 27.35 12.23 32.17
CA SER A 35 27.25 11.10 33.07
C SER A 35 26.30 10.03 32.50
N GLN A 36 26.42 8.80 33.00
CA GLN A 36 25.44 7.76 32.70
C GLN A 36 24.03 8.19 33.13
N ALA A 37 23.92 8.97 34.21
CA ALA A 37 22.65 9.53 34.66
C ALA A 37 22.04 10.50 33.63
N ASP A 38 22.84 11.31 32.92
CA ASP A 38 22.34 12.19 31.85
C ASP A 38 21.60 11.41 30.76
N PHE A 39 22.16 10.28 30.32
CA PHE A 39 21.53 9.40 29.34
C PHE A 39 20.16 8.90 29.84
N TYR A 40 20.08 8.43 31.09
CA TYR A 40 18.83 7.91 31.66
C TYR A 40 17.82 9.01 32.01
N ALA A 41 18.27 10.23 32.32
CA ALA A 41 17.40 11.39 32.48
C ALA A 41 16.66 11.70 31.17
N TRP A 42 17.39 11.75 30.05
CA TRP A 42 16.79 11.93 28.71
C TRP A 42 15.97 10.72 28.27
N PHE A 43 16.40 9.50 28.63
CA PHE A 43 15.61 8.29 28.39
C PHE A 43 14.24 8.41 29.06
N GLY A 44 14.20 8.87 30.32
CA GLY A 44 12.95 9.12 31.04
C GLY A 44 12.05 10.10 30.28
N VAL A 45 12.62 11.17 29.73
CA VAL A 45 11.87 12.15 28.92
C VAL A 45 11.27 11.50 27.66
N MET A 46 12.10 10.83 26.86
CA MET A 46 11.69 10.26 25.58
C MET A 46 10.74 9.07 25.74
N ALA A 47 10.97 8.22 26.74
CA ALA A 47 10.12 7.06 27.04
C ALA A 47 8.78 7.44 27.71
N SER A 48 8.59 8.71 28.08
CA SER A 48 7.31 9.22 28.59
C SER A 48 6.39 9.72 27.47
N GLY A 49 6.82 9.67 26.21
CA GLY A 49 5.97 9.84 25.03
C GLY A 49 5.53 8.51 24.43
N ARG A 50 4.45 8.52 23.64
CA ARG A 50 3.97 7.34 22.91
C ARG A 50 3.72 7.63 21.44
N PRO A 51 4.10 6.76 20.50
CA PRO A 51 3.75 6.94 19.09
C PRO A 51 2.23 7.02 18.92
N ALA A 52 1.77 8.03 18.17
CA ALA A 52 0.36 8.24 17.87
C ALA A 52 0.22 8.91 16.50
N MET A 53 -0.97 8.83 15.90
CA MET A 53 -1.33 9.77 14.83
C MET A 53 -1.77 11.08 15.48
N VAL A 54 -1.18 12.19 15.06
CA VAL A 54 -1.52 13.53 15.53
C VAL A 54 -2.18 14.32 14.40
N ARG A 55 -3.14 15.17 14.78
CA ARG A 55 -3.78 16.10 13.87
C ARG A 55 -2.81 17.22 13.50
N VAL A 56 -2.64 17.51 12.20
CA VAL A 56 -1.70 18.52 11.69
C VAL A 56 -2.37 19.69 10.97
N ASP A 57 -3.67 19.60 10.66
CA ASP A 57 -4.45 20.70 10.12
C ASP A 57 -4.99 21.62 11.23
N VAL A 58 -5.10 22.92 10.92
CA VAL A 58 -5.60 23.94 11.85
C VAL A 58 -6.69 24.80 11.19
N PRO A 59 -7.97 24.59 11.55
CA PRO A 59 -8.94 25.68 11.59
C PRO A 59 -9.78 25.64 12.88
N ALA A 60 -9.15 25.90 14.02
CA ALA A 60 -9.76 25.72 15.35
C ALA A 60 -11.00 26.59 15.66
N LYS A 61 -11.15 27.78 15.04
CA LYS A 61 -12.24 28.70 15.38
C LYS A 61 -13.54 28.37 14.67
N ALA A 62 -13.51 28.16 13.35
CA ALA A 62 -14.70 27.87 12.54
C ALA A 62 -15.35 26.53 12.95
N GLU A 63 -14.55 25.50 13.25
CA GLU A 63 -15.06 24.24 13.78
C GLU A 63 -15.77 24.38 15.13
N GLY A 64 -15.29 25.30 15.98
CA GLY A 64 -15.88 25.56 17.29
C GLY A 64 -17.31 26.08 17.19
N ASP A 65 -17.58 27.00 16.27
CA ASP A 65 -18.92 27.56 16.02
C ASP A 65 -19.88 26.51 15.46
N THR A 66 -19.46 25.79 14.43
CA THR A 66 -20.25 24.70 13.82
C THR A 66 -20.64 23.65 14.86
N ARG A 67 -19.70 23.22 15.70
CA ARG A 67 -19.97 22.21 16.74
C ARG A 67 -20.92 22.72 17.83
N ARG A 68 -20.83 24.00 18.21
CA ARG A 68 -21.78 24.61 19.15
C ARG A 68 -23.20 24.56 18.59
N GLN A 69 -23.38 24.89 17.31
CA GLN A 69 -24.68 24.80 16.64
C GLN A 69 -25.18 23.36 16.56
N MET A 70 -24.32 22.41 16.18
CA MET A 70 -24.65 20.98 16.17
C MET A 70 -25.13 20.48 17.54
N ALA A 71 -24.47 20.89 18.64
CA ALA A 71 -24.88 20.51 19.98
C ALA A 71 -26.28 21.05 20.36
N ILE A 72 -26.62 22.27 19.93
CA ILE A 72 -27.96 22.85 20.12
C ILE A 72 -29.00 22.05 19.32
N LEU A 73 -28.72 21.76 18.05
CA LEU A 73 -29.62 21.00 17.18
C LEU A 73 -29.82 19.57 17.69
N ARG A 74 -28.75 18.90 18.15
CA ARG A 74 -28.84 17.56 18.75
C ARG A 74 -29.80 17.53 19.94
N LYS A 75 -29.74 18.53 20.83
CA LYS A 75 -30.69 18.63 21.95
C LYS A 75 -32.14 18.83 21.49
N LYS A 76 -32.36 19.67 20.47
CA LYS A 76 -33.71 19.89 19.89
C LYS A 76 -34.27 18.62 19.26
N ILE A 77 -33.47 17.94 18.42
CA ILE A 77 -33.83 16.66 17.80
C ILE A 77 -34.11 15.63 18.90
N GLY A 78 -33.23 15.51 19.88
CA GLY A 78 -33.37 14.59 21.00
C GLY A 78 -34.67 14.77 21.77
N ARG A 79 -35.06 16.01 22.08
CA ARG A 79 -36.34 16.30 22.78
C ARG A 79 -37.53 15.81 21.97
N ALA A 80 -37.58 16.14 20.67
CA ALA A 80 -38.66 15.72 19.79
C ALA A 80 -38.72 14.19 19.61
N MET A 81 -37.57 13.51 19.56
CA MET A 81 -37.50 12.05 19.53
C MET A 81 -38.05 11.43 20.82
N ILE A 82 -37.67 11.97 21.99
CA ILE A 82 -38.16 11.49 23.29
C ILE A 82 -39.69 11.65 23.38
N ASP A 83 -40.24 12.79 22.97
CA ASP A 83 -41.68 13.02 22.99
C ASP A 83 -42.44 12.03 22.08
N ARG A 84 -41.88 11.71 20.90
CA ARG A 84 -42.42 10.67 20.01
C ARG A 84 -42.32 9.27 20.62
N TRP A 85 -41.19 8.95 21.24
CA TRP A 85 -40.98 7.65 21.87
C TRP A 85 -41.90 7.45 23.06
N LEU A 86 -42.18 8.49 23.86
CA LEU A 86 -43.15 8.42 24.96
C LEU A 86 -44.54 8.02 24.47
N ALA A 87 -45.03 8.65 23.39
CA ALA A 87 -46.31 8.29 22.78
C ALA A 87 -46.33 6.84 22.24
N THR A 88 -45.20 6.34 21.74
CA THR A 88 -45.11 4.96 21.22
C THR A 88 -44.88 3.92 22.31
N GLY A 89 -44.20 4.30 23.40
CA GLY A 89 -43.95 3.46 24.56
C GLY A 89 -45.25 3.00 25.21
N GLU A 90 -46.29 3.82 25.18
CA GLU A 90 -47.63 3.49 25.68
C GLU A 90 -48.33 2.38 24.86
N SER A 91 -47.93 2.16 23.61
CA SER A 91 -48.47 1.09 22.74
C SER A 91 -47.46 -0.04 22.50
N LEU A 92 -46.33 -0.08 23.23
CA LEU A 92 -45.28 -1.08 23.00
C LEU A 92 -45.76 -2.51 23.30
N GLY A 93 -46.56 -2.70 24.36
CA GLY A 93 -47.09 -4.01 24.74
C GLY A 93 -47.96 -4.61 23.63
N GLU A 94 -48.88 -3.81 23.09
CA GLU A 94 -49.72 -4.18 21.93
C GLU A 94 -48.87 -4.58 20.71
N ARG A 95 -47.83 -3.82 20.39
CA ARG A 95 -46.91 -4.15 19.27
C ARG A 95 -46.13 -5.45 19.48
N LEU A 96 -45.87 -5.84 20.72
CA LEU A 96 -45.21 -7.12 21.05
C LEU A 96 -46.18 -8.31 21.05
N LEU A 97 -47.45 -8.07 21.35
CA LEU A 97 -48.54 -9.07 21.27
C LEU A 97 -48.98 -9.30 19.82
N HIS A 98 -49.00 -8.24 19.02
CA HIS A 98 -49.36 -8.26 17.60
C HIS A 98 -48.20 -7.72 16.75
N PRO A 99 -47.06 -8.45 16.67
CA PRO A 99 -45.89 -7.98 15.94
C PRO A 99 -46.16 -7.92 14.43
N SER A 100 -45.54 -6.94 13.76
CA SER A 100 -45.44 -6.94 12.31
C SER A 100 -44.66 -8.18 11.82
N GLU A 101 -44.86 -8.59 10.56
CA GLU A 101 -44.17 -9.75 10.00
C GLU A 101 -42.64 -9.73 10.19
N PRO A 102 -41.93 -8.59 9.99
CA PRO A 102 -40.49 -8.52 10.27
C PRO A 102 -40.14 -8.72 11.74
N LEU A 103 -40.92 -8.13 12.65
CA LEU A 103 -40.69 -8.23 14.09
C LEU A 103 -41.01 -9.65 14.61
N ALA A 104 -42.04 -10.30 14.07
CA ALA A 104 -42.38 -11.68 14.40
C ALA A 104 -41.21 -12.61 14.06
N LYS A 105 -40.63 -12.46 12.86
CA LYS A 105 -39.45 -13.21 12.42
C LYS A 105 -38.22 -12.92 13.28
N ALA A 106 -38.00 -11.66 13.67
CA ALA A 106 -36.92 -11.28 14.57
C ALA A 106 -37.08 -11.91 15.97
N ILE A 107 -38.31 -11.96 16.49
CA ILE A 107 -38.63 -12.64 17.75
C ILE A 107 -38.39 -14.15 17.62
N GLU A 108 -38.81 -14.80 16.53
CA GLU A 108 -38.59 -16.24 16.33
C GLU A 108 -37.09 -16.62 16.28
N GLN A 109 -36.27 -15.74 15.70
CA GLN A 109 -34.82 -15.94 15.54
C GLN A 109 -34.01 -15.35 16.71
N GLY A 110 -34.69 -14.71 17.67
CA GLY A 110 -34.13 -13.86 18.71
C GLY A 110 -33.51 -14.59 19.90
N GLU A 111 -33.37 -15.93 19.88
CA GLU A 111 -32.91 -16.71 21.05
C GLU A 111 -31.51 -16.26 21.56
N LYS A 112 -30.65 -15.71 20.68
CA LYS A 112 -29.34 -15.17 21.04
C LYS A 112 -29.30 -13.65 21.27
N ASN A 113 -30.40 -12.94 21.04
CA ASN A 113 -30.50 -11.49 21.20
C ASN A 113 -30.89 -11.14 22.63
N GLU A 114 -30.17 -10.23 23.30
CA GLU A 114 -30.41 -9.86 24.70
C GLU A 114 -31.82 -9.29 24.94
N LEU A 115 -32.37 -8.55 23.98
CA LEU A 115 -33.72 -8.00 24.07
C LEU A 115 -34.81 -9.01 23.74
N LEU A 116 -34.62 -9.82 22.69
CA LEU A 116 -35.71 -10.63 22.13
C LEU A 116 -35.81 -12.03 22.73
N TRP A 117 -34.73 -12.57 23.29
CA TRP A 117 -34.73 -13.95 23.82
C TRP A 117 -35.87 -14.23 24.81
N PRO A 118 -36.30 -13.30 25.70
CA PRO A 118 -37.39 -13.58 26.62
C PRO A 118 -38.69 -13.87 25.87
N LEU A 119 -38.96 -13.12 24.80
CA LEU A 119 -40.13 -13.30 23.93
C LEU A 119 -40.01 -14.58 23.08
N THR A 120 -38.82 -14.88 22.55
CA THR A 120 -38.56 -16.10 21.77
C THR A 120 -38.81 -17.36 22.58
N LEU A 121 -38.37 -17.38 23.84
CA LEU A 121 -38.42 -18.57 24.69
C LEU A 121 -39.76 -18.76 25.42
N MET A 122 -40.72 -17.82 25.32
CA MET A 122 -42.06 -18.00 25.91
C MET A 122 -42.79 -19.26 25.39
N GLY A 123 -42.51 -19.70 24.16
CA GLY A 123 -43.02 -20.96 23.62
C GLY A 123 -42.30 -22.22 24.12
N LYS A 124 -41.26 -22.09 24.96
CA LYS A 124 -40.44 -23.17 25.51
C LYS A 124 -40.25 -22.94 27.04
N PRO A 125 -41.30 -23.16 27.86
CA PRO A 125 -41.34 -22.71 29.26
C PRO A 125 -40.18 -23.20 30.14
N GLU A 126 -39.73 -24.45 29.93
CA GLU A 126 -38.61 -25.04 30.68
C GLU A 126 -37.28 -24.31 30.40
N LYS A 127 -37.00 -24.04 29.11
CA LYS A 127 -35.79 -23.30 28.69
C LYS A 127 -35.84 -21.84 29.13
N PHE A 128 -37.02 -21.23 29.09
CA PHE A 128 -37.23 -19.88 29.59
C PHE A 128 -36.94 -19.81 31.09
N ALA A 129 -37.56 -20.68 31.89
CA ALA A 129 -37.39 -20.70 33.34
C ALA A 129 -35.93 -20.98 33.74
N GLU A 130 -35.25 -21.93 33.06
CA GLU A 130 -33.84 -22.24 33.30
C GLU A 130 -32.94 -21.02 33.04
N ARG A 131 -33.12 -20.33 31.90
CA ARG A 131 -32.33 -19.16 31.55
C ARG A 131 -32.64 -17.96 32.43
N TRP A 132 -33.92 -17.73 32.74
CA TRP A 132 -34.38 -16.66 33.62
C TRP A 132 -33.85 -16.81 35.05
N GLN A 133 -33.85 -18.04 35.60
CA GLN A 133 -33.23 -18.33 36.90
C GLN A 133 -31.71 -18.17 36.90
N LYS A 134 -31.02 -18.64 35.83
CA LYS A 134 -29.56 -18.50 35.70
C LYS A 134 -29.10 -17.04 35.71
N LEU A 135 -29.92 -16.13 35.20
CA LEU A 135 -29.64 -14.69 35.18
C LEU A 135 -29.99 -13.98 36.50
N ASN A 136 -30.53 -14.70 37.49
CA ASN A 136 -30.87 -14.29 38.86
C ASN A 136 -31.41 -12.85 39.00
N PRO A 137 -32.70 -12.61 38.68
CA PRO A 137 -33.33 -11.30 38.74
C PRO A 137 -33.45 -10.68 40.16
N ALA A 138 -33.18 -11.43 41.24
CA ALA A 138 -33.40 -11.01 42.62
C ALA A 138 -32.14 -10.57 43.38
N ALA A 139 -30.94 -10.63 42.79
CA ALA A 139 -29.73 -10.14 43.44
C ALA A 139 -29.42 -8.69 43.00
N PRO A 140 -29.26 -7.73 43.92
CA PRO A 140 -28.76 -6.40 43.58
C PRO A 140 -27.27 -6.51 43.19
N GLN A 141 -26.99 -6.93 41.95
CA GLN A 141 -25.67 -6.83 41.33
C GLN A 141 -25.67 -5.87 40.14
N LEU A 142 -26.54 -4.84 40.21
CA LEU A 142 -26.41 -3.63 39.41
C LEU A 142 -25.37 -2.64 39.98
N ALA A 143 -24.67 -3.01 41.06
CA ALA A 143 -23.53 -2.28 41.57
C ALA A 143 -22.50 -3.25 42.15
N THR A 144 -21.26 -3.14 41.68
CA THR A 144 -20.06 -3.89 42.11
C THR A 144 -20.05 -5.37 41.69
N HIS A 145 -19.10 -5.76 40.83
CA HIS A 145 -18.67 -7.15 40.71
C HIS A 145 -17.86 -7.49 41.99
N PRO A 146 -18.38 -8.24 42.96
CA PRO A 146 -17.64 -8.55 44.20
C PRO A 146 -16.88 -9.88 44.07
N GLY A 147 -16.61 -10.35 42.84
CA GLY A 147 -16.14 -11.71 42.58
C GLY A 147 -14.89 -11.85 41.70
N VAL A 148 -14.47 -10.79 40.99
CA VAL A 148 -13.16 -10.79 40.35
C VAL A 148 -12.21 -10.20 41.38
N ALA A 149 -11.21 -10.96 41.83
CA ALA A 149 -10.06 -10.41 42.55
C ALA A 149 -9.26 -9.52 41.57
N ALA A 150 -9.81 -8.35 41.25
CA ALA A 150 -9.25 -7.42 40.30
C ALA A 150 -8.12 -6.68 41.00
N ALA A 151 -6.92 -6.75 40.42
CA ALA A 151 -5.81 -5.90 40.85
C ALA A 151 -6.16 -4.43 40.60
N GLN A 152 -6.87 -4.12 39.51
CA GLN A 152 -7.36 -2.78 39.16
C GLN A 152 -8.70 -2.87 38.38
N HIS A 153 -9.65 -1.97 38.66
CA HIS A 153 -10.90 -1.81 37.91
C HIS A 153 -11.13 -0.33 37.63
N TRP A 154 -11.18 0.06 36.36
CA TRP A 154 -11.57 1.40 35.92
C TRP A 154 -13.01 1.42 35.42
N ARG A 155 -13.84 2.29 35.99
CA ARG A 155 -15.25 2.51 35.61
C ARG A 155 -15.42 3.88 34.98
N PHE A 156 -15.54 3.91 33.65
CA PHE A 156 -15.67 5.16 32.89
C PHE A 156 -16.98 5.92 33.15
N GLY A 157 -17.99 5.21 33.65
CA GLY A 157 -19.26 5.78 34.07
C GLY A 157 -19.23 6.49 35.44
N ALA A 158 -18.25 6.21 36.31
CA ALA A 158 -18.10 6.81 37.64
C ALA A 158 -17.00 7.89 37.65
N GLY A 159 -17.12 8.92 38.49
CA GLY A 159 -16.46 10.23 38.32
C GLY A 159 -14.92 10.28 38.25
N ASP A 160 -14.19 9.29 38.76
CA ASP A 160 -12.80 9.51 39.20
C ASP A 160 -11.73 8.72 38.42
N ASP A 161 -12.10 7.66 37.69
CA ASP A 161 -11.14 6.74 37.06
C ASP A 161 -10.54 7.23 35.72
N THR A 162 -11.14 8.26 35.13
CA THR A 162 -10.71 8.82 33.83
C THR A 162 -9.46 9.69 33.92
N ASN A 163 -9.14 10.20 35.10
CA ASN A 163 -7.99 11.10 35.32
C ASN A 163 -6.63 10.42 35.11
N GLN A 164 -6.60 9.09 35.04
CA GLN A 164 -5.39 8.28 34.82
C GLN A 164 -5.15 7.95 33.34
N TRP A 165 -6.00 8.46 32.44
CA TRP A 165 -6.01 8.12 31.02
C TRP A 165 -5.68 9.34 30.15
N PHE A 166 -5.10 9.08 28.98
CA PHE A 166 -4.53 10.10 28.10
C PHE A 166 -5.19 10.07 26.74
N SER A 167 -5.57 11.25 26.25
CA SER A 167 -6.04 11.48 24.90
C SER A 167 -5.22 12.61 24.27
N SER A 168 -5.10 12.59 22.94
CA SER A 168 -4.47 13.72 22.24
C SER A 168 -5.27 15.01 22.48
N PRO A 169 -4.65 16.19 22.61
CA PRO A 169 -5.39 17.46 22.74
C PRO A 169 -6.38 17.73 21.61
N ALA A 170 -6.10 17.20 20.41
CA ALA A 170 -7.00 17.28 19.27
C ALA A 170 -8.14 16.25 19.33
N SER A 171 -8.00 15.22 20.16
CA SER A 171 -8.99 14.15 20.29
C SER A 171 -10.29 14.68 20.91
N ARG A 172 -11.41 14.16 20.42
CA ARG A 172 -12.74 14.44 20.99
C ARG A 172 -13.21 13.35 21.94
N THR A 173 -12.31 12.42 22.28
CA THR A 173 -12.60 11.40 23.28
C THR A 173 -12.94 12.03 24.62
N ARG A 174 -14.17 11.85 25.08
CA ARG A 174 -14.67 12.44 26.32
C ARG A 174 -15.65 11.51 27.02
N ARG A 175 -15.81 11.74 28.32
CA ARG A 175 -16.87 11.11 29.10
C ARG A 175 -18.23 11.67 28.71
N LEU A 176 -19.20 10.80 28.48
CA LEU A 176 -20.60 11.14 28.23
C LEU A 176 -21.47 10.48 29.31
N PRO A 177 -22.54 11.16 29.77
CA PRO A 177 -23.51 10.58 30.69
C PRO A 177 -24.39 9.53 29.98
N ALA A 178 -25.10 8.72 30.77
CA ALA A 178 -26.14 7.86 30.24
C ALA A 178 -27.26 8.67 29.57
N GLY A 179 -27.78 8.18 28.46
CA GLY A 179 -28.86 8.80 27.69
C GLY A 179 -28.42 9.79 26.62
N GLU A 180 -27.11 9.99 26.40
CA GLU A 180 -26.66 10.84 25.29
C GLU A 180 -27.11 10.24 23.96
N LEU A 181 -27.86 11.02 23.17
CA LEU A 181 -28.40 10.59 21.88
C LEU A 181 -27.42 10.93 20.76
N VAL A 182 -27.03 9.95 19.95
CA VAL A 182 -26.14 10.16 18.80
C VAL A 182 -27.00 10.32 17.54
N ILE A 183 -26.80 11.39 16.78
CA ILE A 183 -27.49 11.57 15.50
C ILE A 183 -26.87 10.65 14.44
N SER A 184 -27.73 9.99 13.65
CA SER A 184 -27.31 9.09 12.57
C SER A 184 -26.81 9.84 11.34
N ASP A 185 -25.69 9.36 10.79
CA ASP A 185 -25.15 9.78 9.50
C ASP A 185 -25.87 9.11 8.31
N ARG A 186 -26.61 8.01 8.55
CA ARG A 186 -27.48 7.39 7.56
C ARG A 186 -28.72 8.23 7.30
N GLU A 187 -29.12 8.35 6.04
CA GLU A 187 -30.25 9.20 5.62
C GLU A 187 -31.61 8.70 6.13
N ASP A 188 -31.77 7.37 6.24
CA ASP A 188 -33.00 6.68 6.59
C ASP A 188 -33.34 6.73 8.09
N ARG A 189 -32.36 7.05 8.96
CA ARG A 189 -32.55 7.06 10.42
C ARG A 189 -32.20 8.40 11.06
N VAL A 190 -32.86 8.76 12.17
CA VAL A 190 -32.59 10.00 12.91
C VAL A 190 -31.52 9.80 13.99
N ILE A 191 -31.71 8.83 14.88
CA ILE A 191 -30.81 8.51 16.00
C ILE A 191 -30.04 7.23 15.68
N ALA A 192 -28.72 7.26 15.84
CA ALA A 192 -27.88 6.07 15.70
C ALA A 192 -27.85 5.22 16.97
N SER A 193 -27.77 5.85 18.14
CA SER A 193 -27.66 5.15 19.42
C SER A 193 -28.09 6.00 20.61
N VAL A 194 -28.52 5.32 21.67
CA VAL A 194 -28.70 5.86 23.03
C VAL A 194 -27.53 5.37 23.89
N LEU A 195 -26.59 6.26 24.21
CA LEU A 195 -25.35 5.85 24.86
C LEU A 195 -25.53 5.65 26.37
N PRO A 196 -25.03 4.55 26.97
CA PRO A 196 -24.82 4.47 28.42
C PRO A 196 -23.67 5.37 28.87
N ALA A 197 -23.48 5.56 30.18
CA ALA A 197 -22.35 6.34 30.67
C ALA A 197 -21.02 5.66 30.32
N GLY A 198 -20.05 6.43 29.85
CA GLY A 198 -18.76 5.90 29.41
C GLY A 198 -17.90 6.94 28.72
N VAL A 199 -16.76 6.52 28.18
CA VAL A 199 -15.89 7.37 27.37
C VAL A 199 -16.02 7.01 25.91
N TYR A 200 -16.23 8.01 25.05
CA TYR A 200 -16.50 7.84 23.62
C TYR A 200 -15.65 8.79 22.80
N SER A 201 -15.16 8.29 21.67
CA SER A 201 -14.46 9.11 20.66
C SER A 201 -15.41 9.94 19.78
N HIS A 202 -16.71 9.61 19.80
CA HIS A 202 -17.73 10.26 19.01
C HIS A 202 -18.87 10.77 19.90
N SER A 203 -19.47 11.88 19.48
CA SER A 203 -20.68 12.45 20.09
C SER A 203 -21.31 13.47 19.15
N ASP A 204 -20.47 14.22 18.43
CA ASP A 204 -20.88 15.19 17.42
C ASP A 204 -20.66 14.62 15.99
N SER A 205 -19.53 13.97 15.74
CA SER A 205 -19.19 13.35 14.45
C SER A 205 -18.32 12.10 14.64
N THR A 206 -18.40 11.18 13.67
CA THR A 206 -17.53 10.00 13.55
C THR A 206 -16.26 10.27 12.72
N LYS A 207 -16.09 11.48 12.17
CA LYS A 207 -14.86 11.90 11.47
C LYS A 207 -13.73 12.28 12.43
N ASP A 208 -14.07 12.47 13.70
CA ASP A 208 -13.17 13.00 14.71
C ASP A 208 -12.03 12.04 15.06
N ILE A 209 -10.89 12.62 15.45
CA ILE A 209 -9.78 11.85 16.01
C ILE A 209 -10.17 11.29 17.38
N GLY A 210 -10.14 9.97 17.50
CA GLY A 210 -10.37 9.24 18.73
C GLY A 210 -9.10 8.54 19.17
N VAL A 211 -8.51 8.98 20.29
CA VAL A 211 -7.36 8.32 20.92
C VAL A 211 -7.58 8.28 22.42
N LEU A 212 -7.33 7.13 23.04
CA LEU A 212 -7.45 6.93 24.48
C LEU A 212 -6.45 5.87 24.97
N HIS A 213 -5.53 6.23 25.86
CA HIS A 213 -4.53 5.32 26.40
C HIS A 213 -4.54 5.31 27.94
N SER A 214 -4.16 4.20 28.59
CA SER A 214 -3.94 4.16 30.05
C SER A 214 -2.69 4.90 30.49
N GLY A 215 -2.52 5.08 31.79
CA GLY A 215 -1.20 5.11 32.42
C GLY A 215 -0.34 3.88 32.12
N ARG A 216 0.86 3.82 32.70
CA ARG A 216 1.73 2.65 32.56
C ARG A 216 1.36 1.61 33.61
N ILE A 217 1.19 0.36 33.19
CA ILE A 217 0.86 -0.77 34.06
C ILE A 217 2.09 -1.68 34.14
N GLN A 218 2.55 -1.95 35.35
CA GLN A 218 3.62 -2.92 35.61
C GLN A 218 2.98 -4.30 35.81
N LEU A 219 3.43 -5.30 35.05
CA LEU A 219 2.96 -6.68 35.16
C LEU A 219 3.90 -7.46 36.09
N ASP A 220 3.76 -7.31 37.39
CA ASP A 220 4.56 -8.06 38.38
C ASP A 220 4.16 -9.54 38.51
N ARG A 221 2.94 -9.86 38.09
CA ARG A 221 2.34 -11.20 38.07
C ARG A 221 1.72 -11.49 36.71
N LYS A 222 1.12 -12.68 36.57
CA LYS A 222 0.31 -13.04 35.41
C LYS A 222 -1.07 -12.41 35.52
N TYR A 223 -1.50 -11.73 34.46
CA TYR A 223 -2.76 -10.99 34.45
C TYR A 223 -3.55 -11.24 33.17
N ASP A 224 -4.87 -11.08 33.27
CA ASP A 224 -5.80 -10.95 32.18
C ASP A 224 -6.41 -9.53 32.19
N LEU A 225 -6.38 -8.86 31.04
CA LEU A 225 -7.06 -7.58 30.84
C LEU A 225 -8.41 -7.79 30.17
N TRP A 226 -9.47 -7.29 30.78
CA TRP A 226 -10.83 -7.32 30.26
C TRP A 226 -11.32 -5.92 29.96
N LEU A 227 -11.80 -5.67 28.73
CA LEU A 227 -12.33 -4.38 28.32
C LEU A 227 -13.80 -4.52 27.91
N ARG A 228 -14.68 -3.67 28.43
CA ARG A 228 -16.08 -3.55 27.99
C ARG A 228 -16.19 -2.43 26.97
N ILE A 229 -16.18 -2.80 25.70
CA ILE A 229 -15.98 -1.88 24.58
C ILE A 229 -17.04 -2.08 23.49
N ALA A 230 -17.28 -1.02 22.74
CA ALA A 230 -18.08 -0.99 21.52
C ALA A 230 -17.40 -0.09 20.50
N GLY A 231 -17.70 -0.28 19.22
CA GLY A 231 -17.17 0.57 18.16
C GLY A 231 -17.55 0.09 16.79
N ASP A 232 -17.18 0.86 15.78
CA ASP A 232 -17.48 0.54 14.39
C ASP A 232 -16.37 0.98 13.42
N SER A 233 -16.47 0.49 12.19
CA SER A 233 -15.60 0.85 11.05
C SER A 233 -14.11 0.65 11.35
N ASN A 234 -13.75 -0.48 11.96
CA ASN A 234 -12.36 -0.87 12.27
C ASN A 234 -11.63 0.03 13.27
N ALA A 235 -12.36 0.70 14.17
CA ALA A 235 -11.76 1.20 15.41
C ALA A 235 -11.05 0.05 16.15
N MET A 236 -10.03 0.38 16.94
CA MET A 236 -9.09 -0.60 17.50
C MET A 236 -9.04 -0.53 19.01
N ALA A 237 -8.92 -1.69 19.66
CA ALA A 237 -8.46 -1.82 21.04
C ALA A 237 -7.28 -2.81 21.10
N ARG A 238 -6.20 -2.46 21.80
CA ARG A 238 -5.06 -3.37 22.05
C ARG A 238 -4.31 -2.99 23.33
N TYR A 239 -3.35 -3.83 23.71
CA TYR A 239 -2.23 -3.41 24.56
C TYR A 239 -0.97 -3.19 23.73
N SER A 240 -0.12 -2.28 24.19
CA SER A 240 1.22 -2.04 23.69
C SER A 240 2.22 -2.18 24.82
N VAL A 241 3.25 -2.99 24.57
CA VAL A 241 4.33 -3.29 25.50
C VAL A 241 5.44 -2.28 25.28
N GLN A 242 5.87 -1.62 26.35
CA GLN A 242 6.96 -0.64 26.33
C GLN A 242 6.81 0.44 25.23
N SER A 243 5.58 0.89 24.96
CA SER A 243 5.26 1.91 23.95
C SER A 243 5.63 1.56 22.50
N TYR A 244 5.84 0.28 22.19
CA TYR A 244 6.17 -0.16 20.83
C TYR A 244 4.89 -0.67 20.11
N PRO A 245 4.44 -0.04 19.00
CA PRO A 245 3.18 -0.38 18.35
C PRO A 245 3.38 -1.52 17.34
N ARG A 246 3.19 -2.77 17.78
CA ARG A 246 3.19 -3.96 16.91
C ARG A 246 1.80 -4.57 16.79
N ASP A 247 1.64 -5.41 15.78
CA ASP A 247 0.56 -6.37 15.62
C ASP A 247 1.13 -7.79 15.46
N GLY A 248 0.28 -8.80 15.65
CA GLY A 248 0.63 -10.21 15.49
C GLY A 248 0.11 -11.07 16.64
N THR A 249 0.48 -12.35 16.65
CA THR A 249 -0.06 -13.33 17.62
C THR A 249 0.21 -12.97 19.09
N VAL A 250 1.37 -12.35 19.37
CA VAL A 250 1.78 -11.94 20.72
C VAL A 250 1.39 -10.48 21.03
N TYR A 251 0.96 -9.74 20.01
CA TYR A 251 0.48 -8.36 20.08
C TYR A 251 -0.94 -8.29 19.50
N PRO A 252 -1.91 -8.94 20.16
CA PRO A 252 -3.27 -9.06 19.66
C PRO A 252 -3.92 -7.70 19.49
N VAL A 253 -4.65 -7.55 18.39
CA VAL A 253 -5.40 -6.35 18.04
C VAL A 253 -6.86 -6.71 17.90
N GLU A 254 -7.72 -6.04 18.67
CA GLU A 254 -9.17 -6.16 18.52
C GLU A 254 -9.70 -5.09 17.58
N ARG A 255 -10.37 -5.51 16.51
CA ARG A 255 -11.07 -4.62 15.56
C ARG A 255 -12.55 -4.57 15.91
N LEU A 256 -13.07 -3.36 16.11
CA LEU A 256 -14.43 -3.10 16.53
C LEU A 256 -15.34 -2.88 15.31
N SER A 257 -16.50 -3.53 15.34
CA SER A 257 -17.52 -3.49 14.28
C SER A 257 -18.91 -3.72 14.86
N GLY A 258 -19.92 -3.11 14.25
CA GLY A 258 -21.35 -3.33 14.56
C GLY A 258 -21.86 -2.59 15.80
N GLY A 259 -21.00 -1.86 16.53
CA GLY A 259 -21.40 -0.96 17.60
C GLY A 259 -22.06 -1.64 18.82
N GLN A 260 -21.93 -2.95 18.98
CA GLN A 260 -22.47 -3.70 20.12
C GLN A 260 -21.48 -3.74 21.28
N TRP A 261 -22.00 -3.64 22.51
CA TRP A 261 -21.21 -3.77 23.73
C TRP A 261 -20.79 -5.21 23.97
N ARG A 262 -19.49 -5.43 24.19
CA ARG A 262 -18.96 -6.76 24.53
C ARG A 262 -17.76 -6.66 25.47
N TRP A 263 -17.57 -7.71 26.27
CA TRP A 263 -16.33 -7.92 27.00
C TRP A 263 -15.29 -8.56 26.10
N ARG A 264 -14.08 -8.00 26.09
CA ARG A 264 -12.92 -8.55 25.38
C ARG A 264 -11.78 -8.85 26.34
N LYS A 265 -11.31 -10.10 26.32
CA LYS A 265 -10.15 -10.58 27.09
C LYS A 265 -8.85 -10.42 26.29
N PHE A 266 -7.81 -9.95 26.94
CA PHE A 266 -6.42 -9.94 26.47
C PHE A 266 -5.53 -10.64 27.51
N PRO A 267 -4.99 -11.83 27.22
CA PRO A 267 -4.06 -12.51 28.12
C PRO A 267 -2.71 -11.78 28.13
N LEU A 268 -2.11 -11.58 29.29
CA LEU A 268 -0.85 -10.81 29.44
C LEU A 268 0.32 -11.63 29.98
N ASP A 269 0.17 -12.94 30.17
CA ASP A 269 1.16 -13.79 30.86
C ASP A 269 2.52 -13.82 30.18
N TYR A 270 2.51 -13.74 28.84
CA TYR A 270 3.73 -13.67 28.04
C TYR A 270 4.61 -12.45 28.42
N TRP A 271 3.98 -11.39 28.91
CA TRP A 271 4.61 -10.11 29.24
C TRP A 271 4.80 -9.92 30.75
N GLN A 272 4.83 -11.01 31.53
CA GLN A 272 5.17 -10.92 32.96
C GLN A 272 6.57 -10.30 33.14
N GLY A 273 6.68 -9.32 34.03
CA GLY A 273 7.87 -8.51 34.29
C GLY A 273 7.92 -7.22 33.46
N ASP A 274 7.12 -7.12 32.40
CA ASP A 274 7.12 -5.97 31.51
C ASP A 274 6.14 -4.88 31.92
N ARG A 275 6.30 -3.73 31.27
CA ARG A 275 5.39 -2.58 31.36
C ARG A 275 4.56 -2.49 30.11
N ILE A 276 3.26 -2.36 30.30
CA ILE A 276 2.30 -2.18 29.21
C ILE A 276 1.51 -0.90 29.39
N HIS A 277 0.79 -0.55 28.34
CA HIS A 277 -0.42 0.26 28.43
C HIS A 277 -1.40 -0.31 27.41
N PHE A 278 -2.68 -0.05 27.58
CA PHE A 278 -3.67 -0.29 26.54
C PHE A 278 -3.99 1.01 25.82
N GLU A 279 -4.52 0.84 24.61
CA GLU A 279 -4.93 1.94 23.75
C GLU A 279 -6.20 1.57 22.99
N LEU A 280 -7.08 2.56 22.86
CA LEU A 280 -8.24 2.57 21.98
C LEU A 280 -8.08 3.71 20.99
N THR A 281 -8.29 3.42 19.71
CA THR A 281 -8.16 4.41 18.64
C THR A 281 -9.22 4.24 17.56
N THR A 282 -9.60 5.34 16.93
CA THR A 282 -10.34 5.32 15.66
C THR A 282 -9.45 4.80 14.53
N ALA A 283 -10.05 4.34 13.43
CA ALA A 283 -9.38 3.61 12.37
C ALA A 283 -8.15 4.34 11.81
N ALA A 284 -8.33 5.62 11.47
CA ALA A 284 -7.28 6.48 10.92
C ALA A 284 -6.24 6.96 11.95
N ASP A 285 -6.48 6.71 13.23
CA ASP A 285 -5.67 7.24 14.33
C ASP A 285 -4.76 6.17 14.97
N GLN A 286 -4.68 5.01 14.35
CA GLN A 286 -3.84 3.89 14.77
C GLN A 286 -2.37 4.11 14.39
N ALA A 287 -1.51 4.27 15.40
CA ALA A 287 -0.07 4.36 15.18
C ALA A 287 0.44 3.15 14.39
N LEU A 288 1.09 3.42 13.24
CA LEU A 288 1.64 2.46 12.28
C LEU A 288 0.64 1.59 11.48
N LEU A 289 -0.62 1.48 11.90
CA LEU A 289 -1.61 0.57 11.30
C LEU A 289 -2.73 1.29 10.52
N ALA A 290 -2.74 2.62 10.48
CA ALA A 290 -3.79 3.43 9.85
C ALA A 290 -3.79 3.45 8.30
N VAL A 291 -2.97 2.63 7.62
CA VAL A 291 -2.86 2.65 6.16
C VAL A 291 -4.18 2.20 5.52
N GLY A 292 -4.83 3.08 4.74
CA GLY A 292 -6.12 2.78 4.08
C GLY A 292 -7.32 2.71 5.04
N ALA A 293 -7.20 3.30 6.23
CA ALA A 293 -8.25 3.29 7.24
C ALA A 293 -9.46 4.17 6.86
N ALA A 294 -10.62 3.85 7.42
CA ALA A 294 -11.85 4.59 7.19
C ALA A 294 -11.78 6.03 7.75
N ASP A 295 -12.29 6.98 6.97
CA ASP A 295 -12.42 8.39 7.39
C ASP A 295 -13.40 8.59 8.54
N ARG A 296 -14.32 7.63 8.72
CA ARG A 296 -15.32 7.63 9.79
C ARG A 296 -15.16 6.36 10.61
N SER A 297 -14.97 6.51 11.91
CA SER A 297 -14.98 5.39 12.85
C SER A 297 -15.21 5.90 14.25
N TRP A 298 -15.57 4.99 15.18
CA TRP A 298 -15.70 5.36 16.58
C TRP A 298 -15.49 4.16 17.50
N PHE A 299 -15.19 4.46 18.76
CA PHE A 299 -15.16 3.52 19.87
C PHE A 299 -15.79 4.13 21.11
N GLY A 300 -16.25 3.26 22.01
CA GLY A 300 -16.69 3.56 23.36
C GLY A 300 -16.16 2.52 24.35
N ILE A 301 -15.91 2.95 25.59
CA ILE A 301 -15.49 2.09 26.69
C ILE A 301 -16.28 2.42 27.97
N ARG A 302 -16.74 1.38 28.67
CA ARG A 302 -17.47 1.50 29.94
C ARG A 302 -16.66 0.99 31.13
N ASP A 303 -15.90 -0.07 30.93
CA ASP A 303 -15.10 -0.71 31.96
C ASP A 303 -13.77 -1.25 31.41
N ALA A 304 -12.74 -1.22 32.27
CA ALA A 304 -11.51 -1.97 32.09
C ALA A 304 -11.16 -2.68 33.41
N VAL A 305 -10.83 -3.95 33.37
CA VAL A 305 -10.51 -4.77 34.55
C VAL A 305 -9.20 -5.52 34.33
N LEU A 306 -8.25 -5.33 35.23
CA LEU A 306 -7.01 -6.12 35.31
C LEU A 306 -7.17 -7.14 36.43
N ALA A 307 -7.19 -8.43 36.08
CA ALA A 307 -7.39 -9.53 37.03
C ALA A 307 -6.22 -10.51 36.98
N GLU A 308 -5.88 -11.17 38.08
CA GLU A 308 -4.85 -12.21 38.08
C GLU A 308 -5.26 -13.38 37.15
N HIS A 309 -4.29 -13.92 36.40
CA HIS A 309 -4.48 -15.07 35.53
C HIS A 309 -4.90 -16.28 36.39
N ASP A 310 -6.03 -16.91 36.08
CA ASP A 310 -6.73 -17.95 36.87
C ASP A 310 -7.77 -17.47 37.90
N ALA A 311 -8.04 -16.16 38.01
CA ALA A 311 -9.24 -15.70 38.71
C ALA A 311 -10.49 -16.30 38.02
N LYS A 312 -11.15 -17.26 38.69
CA LYS A 312 -12.32 -17.98 38.18
C LYS A 312 -13.55 -17.07 38.08
N SER A 313 -13.58 -16.18 37.10
CA SER A 313 -14.79 -15.66 36.42
C SER A 313 -14.38 -14.55 35.47
N ALA A 314 -14.64 -14.75 34.16
CA ALA A 314 -14.82 -13.61 33.27
C ALA A 314 -15.87 -12.67 33.88
N PRO A 315 -15.78 -11.33 33.72
CA PRO A 315 -16.88 -10.45 34.08
C PRO A 315 -18.17 -11.00 33.46
N ALA A 316 -19.11 -11.44 34.30
CA ALA A 316 -20.37 -11.99 33.80
C ALA A 316 -21.05 -10.91 32.96
N GLN A 317 -21.51 -11.27 31.77
CA GLN A 317 -22.35 -10.40 30.97
C GLN A 317 -23.65 -10.22 31.76
N SER A 318 -23.80 -9.10 32.46
CA SER A 318 -25.08 -8.75 33.05
C SER A 318 -26.05 -8.52 31.90
N ASP A 319 -27.10 -9.34 31.85
CA ASP A 319 -28.23 -9.07 30.98
C ASP A 319 -29.01 -7.89 31.58
N GLU A 320 -28.52 -6.68 31.31
CA GLU A 320 -29.06 -5.41 31.82
C GLU A 320 -30.54 -5.26 31.41
N VAL A 321 -30.95 -5.87 30.29
CA VAL A 321 -32.33 -5.89 29.83
C VAL A 321 -33.21 -6.74 30.75
N VAL A 322 -32.79 -7.96 31.10
CA VAL A 322 -33.56 -8.84 31.98
C VAL A 322 -33.68 -8.25 33.38
N ALA A 323 -32.61 -7.64 33.88
CA ALA A 323 -32.65 -6.92 35.16
C ALA A 323 -33.65 -5.75 35.14
N MET A 324 -33.84 -5.09 33.99
CA MET A 324 -34.87 -4.05 33.83
C MET A 324 -36.28 -4.63 33.79
N LEU A 325 -36.50 -5.71 33.05
CA LEU A 325 -37.82 -6.35 32.95
C LEU A 325 -38.27 -6.96 34.28
N ALA A 326 -37.35 -7.59 35.01
CA ALA A 326 -37.63 -8.22 36.29
C ALA A 326 -38.13 -7.23 37.36
N LYS A 327 -37.68 -5.98 37.34
CA LYS A 327 -38.17 -4.94 38.26
C LYS A 327 -39.64 -4.59 38.07
N GLU A 328 -40.18 -4.85 36.88
CA GLU A 328 -41.57 -4.57 36.52
C GLU A 328 -42.48 -5.80 36.72
N LEU A 329 -41.95 -6.89 37.27
CA LEU A 329 -42.63 -8.18 37.45
C LEU A 329 -42.60 -8.58 38.93
N THR A 330 -43.70 -9.16 39.42
CA THR A 330 -43.79 -9.70 40.79
C THR A 330 -43.26 -11.14 40.87
N ASP A 331 -43.49 -11.93 39.81
CA ASP A 331 -43.10 -13.33 39.68
C ASP A 331 -42.50 -13.60 38.29
N VAL A 332 -41.94 -14.80 38.10
CA VAL A 332 -41.45 -15.24 36.77
C VAL A 332 -42.62 -15.26 35.78
N PRO A 333 -42.51 -14.56 34.64
CA PRO A 333 -43.63 -14.45 33.70
C PRO A 333 -43.88 -15.80 33.03
N THR A 334 -45.14 -16.21 32.96
CA THR A 334 -45.58 -17.47 32.35
C THR A 334 -46.32 -17.25 31.03
N THR A 335 -46.67 -16.01 30.71
CA THR A 335 -47.43 -15.63 29.51
C THR A 335 -46.77 -14.48 28.75
N ARG A 336 -47.03 -14.40 27.44
CA ARG A 336 -46.47 -13.35 26.58
C ARG A 336 -47.02 -11.97 26.94
N GLU A 337 -48.26 -11.93 27.44
CA GLU A 337 -48.98 -10.76 27.93
C GLU A 337 -48.30 -10.13 29.14
N GLN A 338 -47.91 -10.94 30.12
CA GLN A 338 -47.15 -10.45 31.30
C GLN A 338 -45.82 -9.84 30.89
N LEU A 339 -45.10 -10.49 29.97
CA LEU A 339 -43.81 -10.03 29.48
C LEU A 339 -43.96 -8.75 28.64
N ALA A 340 -44.91 -8.70 27.71
CA ALA A 340 -45.20 -7.50 26.90
C ALA A 340 -45.58 -6.30 27.79
N ALA A 341 -46.36 -6.51 28.85
CA ALA A 341 -46.69 -5.47 29.82
C ALA A 341 -45.44 -5.00 30.62
N ALA A 342 -44.52 -5.91 30.96
CA ALA A 342 -43.26 -5.55 31.61
C ALA A 342 -42.34 -4.73 30.68
N PHE A 343 -42.23 -5.10 29.40
CA PHE A 343 -41.52 -4.32 28.39
C PHE A 343 -42.09 -2.90 28.26
N GLN A 344 -43.42 -2.78 28.21
CA GLN A 344 -44.10 -1.49 28.12
C GLN A 344 -43.83 -0.62 29.35
N ARG A 345 -43.97 -1.16 30.57
CA ARG A 345 -43.69 -0.40 31.80
C ARG A 345 -42.21 0.00 31.89
N ALA A 346 -41.29 -0.92 31.61
CA ALA A 346 -39.86 -0.65 31.62
C ALA A 346 -39.48 0.45 30.60
N ALA A 347 -40.05 0.40 29.39
CA ALA A 347 -39.81 1.40 28.35
C ALA A 347 -40.37 2.77 28.74
N ALA A 348 -41.61 2.82 29.24
CA ALA A 348 -42.22 4.06 29.72
C ALA A 348 -41.43 4.70 30.87
N ASN A 349 -40.96 3.89 31.82
CA ASN A 349 -40.10 4.33 32.92
C ASN A 349 -38.75 4.85 32.40
N ALA A 350 -38.08 4.11 31.52
CA ALA A 350 -36.81 4.52 30.93
C ALA A 350 -36.93 5.82 30.11
N LEU A 351 -37.99 5.98 29.32
CA LEU A 351 -38.24 7.19 28.53
C LEU A 351 -38.57 8.40 29.39
N ARG A 352 -39.33 8.24 30.49
CA ARG A 352 -39.53 9.31 31.47
C ARG A 352 -38.22 9.71 32.14
N SER A 353 -37.42 8.74 32.58
CA SER A 353 -36.09 9.01 33.13
C SER A 353 -35.18 9.71 32.11
N LEU A 354 -35.24 9.36 30.82
CA LEU A 354 -34.50 10.03 29.76
C LEU A 354 -34.94 11.49 29.59
N ARG A 355 -36.26 11.74 29.55
CA ARG A 355 -36.85 13.09 29.44
C ARG A 355 -36.43 13.99 30.61
N ASP A 356 -36.39 13.42 31.81
CA ASP A 356 -36.15 14.13 33.07
C ASP A 356 -34.65 14.20 33.42
N GLY A 357 -33.77 13.61 32.59
CA GLY A 357 -32.32 13.63 32.78
C GLY A 357 -31.82 12.72 33.91
N GLN A 358 -32.61 11.74 34.32
CA GLN A 358 -32.35 10.80 35.42
C GLN A 358 -32.11 9.35 34.95
N ILE A 359 -31.88 9.15 33.65
CA ILE A 359 -31.65 7.83 33.08
C ILE A 359 -30.35 7.20 33.60
N ASN A 360 -30.40 5.90 33.89
CA ASN A 360 -29.23 5.11 34.23
C ASN A 360 -28.72 4.27 33.04
N ASP A 361 -27.55 3.66 33.20
CA ASP A 361 -26.91 2.82 32.18
C ASP A 361 -27.78 1.70 31.62
N ALA A 362 -28.45 0.94 32.50
CA ALA A 362 -29.29 -0.19 32.08
C ALA A 362 -30.51 0.28 31.27
N GLN A 363 -31.11 1.40 31.67
CA GLN A 363 -32.17 2.05 30.90
C GLN A 363 -31.67 2.54 29.54
N ALA A 364 -30.47 3.13 29.45
CA ALA A 364 -29.91 3.59 28.18
C ALA A 364 -29.64 2.42 27.22
N VAL A 365 -29.02 1.33 27.70
CA VAL A 365 -28.80 0.10 26.92
C VAL A 365 -30.13 -0.51 26.47
N PHE A 366 -31.13 -0.53 27.34
CA PHE A 366 -32.46 -1.04 27.00
C PHE A 366 -33.13 -0.23 25.88
N LEU A 367 -33.09 1.12 25.97
CA LEU A 367 -33.63 1.98 24.92
C LEU A 367 -32.86 1.84 23.59
N ASP A 368 -31.52 1.71 23.65
CA ASP A 368 -30.70 1.46 22.46
C ASP A 368 -31.07 0.15 21.77
N GLN A 369 -31.30 -0.92 22.55
CA GLN A 369 -31.74 -2.20 22.01
C GLN A 369 -33.13 -2.11 21.37
N LEU A 370 -34.09 -1.42 22.01
CA LEU A 370 -35.43 -1.17 21.42
C LEU A 370 -35.33 -0.37 20.10
N LEU A 371 -34.43 0.62 20.04
CA LEU A 371 -34.17 1.41 18.84
C LEU A 371 -33.61 0.55 17.69
N ARG A 372 -32.68 -0.36 18.00
CA ARG A 372 -32.05 -1.27 17.02
C ARG A 372 -32.99 -2.34 16.49
N GLN A 373 -34.02 -2.70 17.23
CA GLN A 373 -35.07 -3.65 16.83
C GLN A 373 -36.32 -2.96 16.25
N ASP A 374 -36.25 -1.66 15.92
CA ASP A 374 -37.34 -0.87 15.34
C ASP A 374 -38.62 -0.81 16.19
N LEU A 375 -38.47 -1.04 17.49
CA LEU A 375 -39.54 -0.92 18.48
C LEU A 375 -39.76 0.53 18.89
N LEU A 376 -38.75 1.39 18.73
CA LEU A 376 -38.89 2.85 18.83
C LEU A 376 -38.84 3.48 17.43
N PRO A 377 -39.81 4.34 17.06
CA PRO A 377 -39.81 5.03 15.76
C PRO A 377 -38.54 5.83 15.54
N ASN A 378 -37.89 5.65 14.40
CA ASN A 378 -36.61 6.26 14.10
C ASN A 378 -36.39 6.53 12.60
N ALA A 379 -37.33 6.15 11.75
CA ALA A 379 -37.25 6.41 10.33
C ALA A 379 -37.47 7.90 10.06
N THR A 380 -36.62 8.52 9.23
CA THR A 380 -36.71 9.95 8.91
C THR A 380 -38.09 10.33 8.35
N GLN A 381 -38.71 9.44 7.57
CA GLN A 381 -40.02 9.64 6.94
C GLN A 381 -41.18 9.68 7.94
N GLU A 382 -41.04 9.01 9.09
CA GLU A 382 -42.08 8.95 10.13
C GLU A 382 -42.09 10.20 11.03
N LEU A 383 -41.14 11.12 10.84
CA LEU A 383 -40.81 12.19 11.77
C LEU A 383 -40.60 13.55 11.07
N PRO A 384 -41.62 14.10 10.37
CA PRO A 384 -41.49 15.36 9.65
C PRO A 384 -41.13 16.54 10.57
N ALA A 385 -41.52 16.49 11.84
CA ALA A 385 -41.25 17.54 12.82
C ALA A 385 -39.76 17.79 13.10
N VAL A 386 -38.88 16.80 12.85
CA VAL A 386 -37.42 16.95 13.03
C VAL A 386 -36.67 17.10 11.72
N ALA A 387 -37.34 16.98 10.57
CA ALA A 387 -36.69 16.91 9.26
C ALA A 387 -35.80 18.12 8.95
N GLU A 388 -36.30 19.34 9.17
CA GLU A 388 -35.52 20.57 8.93
C GLU A 388 -34.32 20.68 9.87
N THR A 389 -34.52 20.41 11.17
CA THR A 389 -33.45 20.47 12.17
C THR A 389 -32.39 19.41 11.93
N LEU A 390 -32.79 18.22 11.50
CA LEU A 390 -31.91 17.12 11.12
C LEU A 390 -31.12 17.42 9.84
N ALA A 391 -31.76 18.00 8.83
CA ALA A 391 -31.10 18.43 7.60
C ALA A 391 -30.02 19.48 7.90
N GLU A 392 -30.32 20.44 8.77
CA GLU A 392 -29.34 21.44 9.19
C GLU A 392 -28.19 20.82 10.01
N TYR A 393 -28.48 19.88 10.92
CA TYR A 393 -27.44 19.14 11.64
C TYR A 393 -26.49 18.41 10.68
N ARG A 394 -27.05 17.69 9.70
CA ARG A 394 -26.28 16.93 8.70
C ARG A 394 -25.47 17.86 7.79
N ARG A 395 -26.01 19.02 7.41
CA ARG A 395 -25.27 20.04 6.65
C ARG A 395 -24.06 20.56 7.42
N LEU A 396 -24.24 20.88 8.70
CA LEU A 396 -23.16 21.33 9.58
C LEU A 396 -22.12 20.24 9.81
N GLU A 397 -22.53 19.00 10.08
CA GLU A 397 -21.62 17.84 10.22
C GLU A 397 -20.84 17.56 8.94
N ALA A 398 -21.51 17.65 7.78
CA ALA A 398 -20.88 17.47 6.48
C ALA A 398 -19.79 18.53 6.21
N SER A 399 -19.99 19.77 6.70
CA SER A 399 -19.02 20.86 6.57
C SER A 399 -17.75 20.67 7.41
N LEU A 400 -17.75 19.78 8.40
CA LEU A 400 -16.56 19.46 9.19
C LEU A 400 -15.54 18.70 8.31
N PRO A 401 -14.28 19.17 8.22
CA PRO A 401 -13.24 18.48 7.46
C PRO A 401 -12.84 17.17 8.14
N VAL A 402 -12.44 16.18 7.34
CA VAL A 402 -11.74 15.00 7.87
C VAL A 402 -10.35 15.47 8.32
N PRO A 403 -9.93 15.23 9.58
CA PRO A 403 -8.65 15.69 10.09
C PRO A 403 -7.46 15.19 9.26
N GLN A 404 -6.50 16.07 8.97
CA GLN A 404 -5.22 15.65 8.40
C GLN A 404 -4.35 15.10 9.51
N ARG A 405 -3.77 13.92 9.29
CA ARG A 405 -3.06 13.16 10.31
C ARG A 405 -1.61 12.93 9.88
N ALA A 406 -0.69 13.03 10.82
CA ALA A 406 0.70 12.64 10.65
C ALA A 406 1.16 11.77 11.82
N PRO A 407 2.15 10.88 11.63
CA PRO A 407 2.83 10.23 12.74
C PRO A 407 3.43 11.28 13.69
N GLY A 408 3.20 11.12 14.98
CA GLY A 408 3.68 12.00 16.02
C GLY A 408 3.81 11.26 17.35
N ILE A 409 3.89 12.05 18.43
CA ILE A 409 4.04 11.54 19.80
C ILE A 409 2.93 12.13 20.67
N LEU A 410 2.19 11.24 21.35
CA LEU A 410 1.25 11.58 22.41
C LEU A 410 2.00 11.80 23.72
N GLU A 411 1.71 12.91 24.38
CA GLU A 411 2.21 13.24 25.72
C GLU A 411 1.50 12.39 26.78
N THR A 412 2.26 11.82 27.71
CA THR A 412 1.74 11.01 28.82
C THR A 412 2.46 11.34 30.13
N THR A 413 2.06 10.69 31.23
CA THR A 413 2.72 10.89 32.53
C THR A 413 4.22 10.66 32.44
N GLY A 414 4.95 11.58 33.05
CA GLY A 414 6.38 11.51 33.23
C GLY A 414 6.83 10.27 33.98
N PHE A 415 7.93 9.70 33.52
CA PHE A 415 8.52 8.52 34.11
C PHE A 415 10.04 8.70 34.24
N ASN A 416 10.52 8.55 35.47
CA ASN A 416 11.95 8.56 35.76
C ASN A 416 12.52 7.17 35.51
N GLN A 417 13.43 7.07 34.56
CA GLN A 417 14.02 5.80 34.14
C GLN A 417 15.07 5.34 35.15
N PRO A 418 14.98 4.11 35.68
CA PRO A 418 16.08 3.47 36.39
C PRO A 418 17.35 3.45 35.56
N LEU A 419 18.46 3.85 36.17
CA LEU A 419 19.77 3.63 35.58
C LEU A 419 20.00 2.12 35.46
N TYR A 420 20.53 1.67 34.33
CA TYR A 420 20.93 0.26 34.16
C TYR A 420 22.43 0.12 34.32
N GLU A 421 22.84 -0.76 35.24
CA GLU A 421 24.25 -1.06 35.45
C GLU A 421 24.87 -1.61 34.17
N ARG A 422 25.92 -0.94 33.68
CA ARG A 422 26.56 -1.25 32.39
C ARG A 422 25.59 -1.33 31.19
N GLY A 423 24.43 -0.67 31.29
CA GLY A 423 23.40 -0.70 30.27
C GLY A 423 22.57 -1.99 30.21
N ASP A 424 22.71 -2.90 31.18
CA ASP A 424 21.92 -4.12 31.26
C ASP A 424 20.54 -3.86 31.89
N HIS A 425 19.50 -3.90 31.06
CA HIS A 425 18.11 -3.74 31.47
C HIS A 425 17.64 -4.69 32.58
N ARG A 426 18.35 -5.80 32.83
CA ARG A 426 18.07 -6.75 33.92
C ARG A 426 18.62 -6.32 35.28
N GLN A 427 19.46 -5.28 35.31
CA GLN A 427 20.09 -4.75 36.52
C GLN A 427 19.70 -3.28 36.74
N PRO A 428 18.41 -2.99 37.01
CA PRO A 428 17.96 -1.64 37.36
C PRO A 428 18.56 -1.20 38.70
N ARG A 429 19.02 0.05 38.73
CA ARG A 429 19.45 0.81 39.91
C ARG A 429 18.38 1.87 40.24
N ASP A 430 18.75 2.92 40.96
CA ASP A 430 17.82 3.96 41.36
C ASP A 430 17.25 4.73 40.14
N PRO A 431 15.97 5.14 40.18
CA PRO A 431 15.36 6.00 39.18
C PRO A 431 16.11 7.33 39.05
N VAL A 432 16.48 7.70 37.82
CA VAL A 432 17.11 8.99 37.54
C VAL A 432 16.03 10.04 37.25
N PRO A 433 16.00 11.17 38.00
CA PRO A 433 15.11 12.28 37.70
C PRO A 433 15.31 12.77 36.27
N ARG A 434 14.21 13.10 35.58
CA ARG A 434 14.27 13.75 34.28
C ARG A 434 14.80 15.17 34.44
N ARG A 435 15.83 15.50 33.67
CA ARG A 435 16.55 16.79 33.68
C ARG A 435 17.34 16.95 32.38
N PHE A 436 17.96 18.11 32.21
CA PHE A 436 18.94 18.32 31.14
C PHE A 436 20.29 17.69 31.47
N LEU A 437 21.35 18.05 30.73
CA LEU A 437 22.71 17.56 30.99
C LEU A 437 23.27 18.23 32.25
N GLU A 438 23.85 17.44 33.16
CA GLU A 438 24.34 17.89 34.46
C GLU A 438 25.36 19.03 34.36
N ALA A 439 26.21 18.98 33.33
CA ALA A 439 27.24 19.98 33.07
C ALA A 439 26.69 21.36 32.68
N ILE A 440 25.41 21.46 32.31
CA ILE A 440 24.73 22.71 31.94
C ILE A 440 23.70 23.07 33.01
N ASP A 441 22.79 22.13 33.31
CA ASP A 441 21.77 22.29 34.34
C ASP A 441 21.33 20.93 34.90
N ALA A 442 21.59 20.73 36.18
CA ALA A 442 21.24 19.50 36.90
C ALA A 442 19.83 19.55 37.52
N ALA A 443 19.10 20.66 37.42
CA ALA A 443 17.78 20.80 38.03
C ALA A 443 16.78 19.79 37.42
N PRO A 444 16.11 18.97 38.25
CA PRO A 444 15.01 18.12 37.79
C PRO A 444 13.83 18.91 37.23
N TYR A 445 13.19 18.41 36.19
CA TYR A 445 11.98 19.01 35.64
C TYR A 445 10.80 18.85 36.59
N GLU A 446 10.18 19.97 36.98
CA GLU A 446 9.00 20.01 37.86
C GLU A 446 7.68 19.79 37.09
N THR A 447 7.62 18.73 36.28
CA THR A 447 6.44 18.41 35.46
C THR A 447 5.93 16.99 35.67
N LYS A 448 4.59 16.87 35.74
CA LYS A 448 3.91 15.56 35.77
C LYS A 448 3.83 14.91 34.39
N LEU A 449 4.03 15.66 33.31
CA LEU A 449 4.05 15.16 31.92
C LEU A 449 5.44 14.66 31.55
N SER A 450 5.76 14.48 30.26
CA SER A 450 6.99 13.81 29.81
C SER A 450 8.30 14.53 30.12
N GLY A 451 8.33 15.86 30.24
CA GLY A 451 9.58 16.62 30.29
C GLY A 451 10.11 17.03 28.91
N ARG A 452 9.41 16.68 27.81
CA ARG A 452 9.87 16.97 26.44
C ARG A 452 9.82 18.46 26.10
N ARG A 453 8.86 19.19 26.67
CA ARG A 453 8.76 20.64 26.48
C ARG A 453 9.93 21.34 27.16
N GLU A 454 10.19 20.97 28.41
CA GLU A 454 11.29 21.47 29.22
C GLU A 454 12.63 21.17 28.55
N LEU A 455 12.83 19.94 28.07
CA LEU A 455 14.00 19.57 27.26
C LEU A 455 14.13 20.43 25.99
N ALA A 456 13.04 20.73 25.29
CA ALA A 456 13.08 21.60 24.11
C ALA A 456 13.40 23.07 24.47
N GLU A 457 12.90 23.56 25.61
CA GLU A 457 13.21 24.88 26.14
C GLU A 457 14.71 24.98 26.54
N ASP A 458 15.28 23.93 27.16
CA ASP A 458 16.70 23.86 27.51
C ASP A 458 17.63 23.75 26.29
N LEU A 459 17.22 23.00 25.25
CA LEU A 459 17.95 22.95 23.98
C LEU A 459 18.06 24.34 23.33
N LEU A 460 17.04 25.19 23.49
CA LEU A 460 16.99 26.51 22.88
C LEU A 460 17.39 27.65 23.83
N ARG A 461 17.83 27.30 25.06
CA ARG A 461 18.16 28.26 26.11
C ARG A 461 19.33 29.16 25.70
N ALA A 462 19.30 30.41 26.14
CA ALA A 462 20.27 31.42 25.70
C ALA A 462 21.71 31.10 26.14
N ASP A 463 21.87 30.46 27.29
CA ASP A 463 23.14 30.00 27.88
C ASP A 463 23.60 28.62 27.37
N ASN A 464 22.79 27.94 26.55
CA ASN A 464 23.21 26.76 25.79
C ASN A 464 23.80 27.20 24.43
N PRO A 465 25.13 27.20 24.25
CA PRO A 465 25.75 27.69 23.03
C PRO A 465 25.70 26.67 21.88
N LEU A 466 25.40 25.40 22.17
CA LEU A 466 25.62 24.30 21.22
C LEU A 466 24.63 24.35 20.06
N THR A 467 23.34 24.56 20.32
CA THR A 467 22.31 24.40 19.30
C THR A 467 22.42 25.38 18.14
N ALA A 468 22.73 26.64 18.43
CA ALA A 468 22.98 27.62 17.36
C ALA A 468 24.26 27.31 16.59
N ARG A 469 25.36 26.96 17.28
CA ARG A 469 26.65 26.63 16.65
C ARG A 469 26.54 25.40 15.74
N VAL A 470 25.87 24.35 16.22
CA VAL A 470 25.68 23.10 15.47
C VAL A 470 24.83 23.35 14.23
N MET A 471 23.71 24.09 14.35
CA MET A 471 22.88 24.40 13.20
C MET A 471 23.61 25.26 12.16
N VAL A 472 24.35 26.28 12.60
CA VAL A 472 25.20 27.10 11.72
C VAL A 472 26.24 26.24 11.02
N ASN A 473 26.89 25.33 11.75
CA ASN A 473 27.89 24.44 11.19
C ASN A 473 27.31 23.48 10.15
N HIS A 474 26.10 22.94 10.36
CA HIS A 474 25.41 22.13 9.37
C HIS A 474 25.08 22.92 8.09
N VAL A 475 24.54 24.13 8.24
CA VAL A 475 24.24 25.00 7.08
C VAL A 475 25.53 25.34 6.33
N TRP A 476 26.60 25.68 7.07
CA TRP A 476 27.92 25.93 6.49
C TRP A 476 28.46 24.69 5.76
N HIS A 477 28.39 23.51 6.37
CA HIS A 477 28.81 22.25 5.74
C HIS A 477 28.04 21.96 4.44
N HIS A 478 26.73 22.15 4.39
CA HIS A 478 25.95 21.94 3.17
C HIS A 478 26.27 22.95 2.06
N LEU A 479 26.69 24.17 2.43
CA LEU A 479 27.07 25.20 1.48
C LEU A 479 28.51 24.99 0.97
N PHE A 480 29.47 24.88 1.88
CA PHE A 480 30.91 24.83 1.60
C PHE A 480 31.50 23.41 1.55
N GLY A 481 30.70 22.34 1.69
CA GLY A 481 31.17 20.94 1.68
C GLY A 481 31.90 20.50 2.95
N ARG A 482 32.42 21.42 3.75
CA ARG A 482 33.11 21.16 5.02
C ARG A 482 32.61 22.12 6.09
N GLY A 483 32.21 21.60 7.25
CA GLY A 483 31.82 22.44 8.39
C GLY A 483 33.01 23.22 8.96
N ILE A 484 32.75 24.37 9.60
CA ILE A 484 33.75 25.08 10.43
C ILE A 484 34.31 24.13 11.49
N VAL A 485 33.43 23.33 12.10
CA VAL A 485 33.76 22.10 12.81
C VAL A 485 33.59 20.96 11.81
N SER A 486 34.69 20.30 11.43
CA SER A 486 34.65 19.26 10.39
C SER A 486 33.96 17.97 10.82
N THR A 487 33.67 17.81 12.11
CA THR A 487 32.89 16.71 12.70
C THR A 487 31.49 17.22 13.09
N PRO A 488 30.54 17.36 12.15
CA PRO A 488 29.25 18.01 12.42
C PRO A 488 28.43 17.33 13.52
N ASP A 489 28.56 16.01 13.69
CA ASP A 489 27.86 15.24 14.74
C ASP A 489 28.62 15.19 16.09
N ASN A 490 29.81 15.81 16.19
CA ASN A 490 30.63 15.77 17.40
C ASN A 490 31.40 17.08 17.61
N PHE A 491 30.91 17.91 18.53
CA PHE A 491 31.50 19.13 19.07
C PHE A 491 32.22 18.89 20.41
N GLY A 492 32.18 17.66 20.93
CA GLY A 492 32.88 17.24 22.14
C GLY A 492 34.39 17.08 21.91
N ARG A 493 35.10 16.58 22.93
CA ARG A 493 36.57 16.42 22.92
C ARG A 493 37.10 15.42 21.89
N LEU A 494 36.25 14.50 21.43
CA LEU A 494 36.59 13.57 20.35
C LEU A 494 36.32 14.15 18.94
N GLY A 495 35.63 15.29 18.88
CA GLY A 495 35.46 16.06 17.66
C GLY A 495 36.69 16.89 17.31
N GLN A 496 36.63 17.58 16.17
CA GLN A 496 37.65 18.55 15.77
C GLN A 496 37.31 19.95 16.29
N PRO A 497 38.31 20.76 16.69
CA PRO A 497 38.06 22.16 17.02
C PRO A 497 37.57 22.94 15.78
N PRO A 498 36.82 24.05 15.97
CA PRO A 498 36.42 24.90 14.86
C PRO A 498 37.65 25.53 14.19
N SER A 499 37.70 25.53 12.86
CA SER A 499 38.75 26.23 12.10
C SER A 499 38.69 27.75 12.28
N HIS A 500 37.48 28.29 12.48
CA HIS A 500 37.21 29.72 12.67
C HIS A 500 36.25 29.92 13.86
N PRO A 501 36.73 29.86 15.12
CA PRO A 501 35.86 29.91 16.30
C PRO A 501 35.06 31.20 16.40
N GLU A 502 35.68 32.36 16.14
CA GLU A 502 35.00 33.66 16.22
C GLU A 502 33.92 33.82 15.15
N LEU A 503 34.15 33.26 13.96
CA LEU A 503 33.16 33.27 12.87
C LEU A 503 31.96 32.40 13.22
N LEU A 504 32.20 31.21 13.77
CA LEU A 504 31.12 30.32 14.22
C LEU A 504 30.26 31.01 15.29
N ASP A 505 30.90 31.69 16.23
CA ASP A 505 30.20 32.43 17.30
C ASP A 505 29.43 33.63 16.77
N TYR A 506 30.02 34.39 15.85
CA TYR A 506 29.36 35.51 15.18
C TYR A 506 28.08 35.06 14.45
N LEU A 507 28.18 34.00 13.64
CA LEU A 507 27.04 33.46 12.90
C LEU A 507 25.99 32.84 13.82
N ALA A 508 26.41 32.11 14.87
CA ALA A 508 25.48 31.52 15.84
C ALA A 508 24.73 32.58 16.66
N PHE A 509 25.41 33.66 17.02
CA PHE A 509 24.79 34.81 17.70
C PHE A 509 23.74 35.48 16.81
N ASN A 510 24.11 35.84 15.56
CA ASN A 510 23.19 36.46 14.61
C ASN A 510 22.01 35.55 14.28
N PHE A 511 22.24 34.26 14.06
CA PHE A 511 21.19 33.29 13.78
C PHE A 511 20.10 33.26 14.87
N ARG A 512 20.50 33.31 16.14
CA ARG A 512 19.54 33.41 17.26
C ARG A 512 18.84 34.77 17.31
N ARG A 513 19.61 35.86 17.19
CA ARG A 513 19.08 37.24 17.20
C ARG A 513 18.03 37.44 16.12
N ASP A 514 18.25 36.85 14.94
CA ASP A 514 17.42 37.02 13.76
C ASP A 514 16.28 35.98 13.68
N GLY A 515 15.89 35.43 14.84
CA GLY A 515 14.72 34.56 14.98
C GLY A 515 14.89 33.17 14.37
N TRP A 516 16.12 32.63 14.36
CA TRP A 516 16.44 31.29 13.84
C TRP A 516 16.10 31.10 12.35
N SER A 517 16.19 32.18 11.56
CA SER A 517 15.84 32.17 10.14
C SER A 517 16.92 31.56 9.27
N LEU A 518 16.71 30.31 8.82
CA LEU A 518 17.64 29.62 7.90
C LEU A 518 17.84 30.38 6.59
N LYS A 519 16.81 31.07 6.09
CA LYS A 519 16.92 31.86 4.86
C LYS A 519 17.85 33.06 5.02
N GLN A 520 17.81 33.73 6.17
CA GLN A 520 18.70 34.87 6.44
C GLN A 520 20.13 34.40 6.65
N LEU A 521 20.33 33.29 7.38
CA LEU A 521 21.66 32.69 7.57
C LEU A 521 22.29 32.27 6.24
N VAL A 522 21.55 31.55 5.38
CA VAL A 522 22.03 31.18 4.04
C VAL A 522 22.34 32.43 3.22
N ARG A 523 21.47 33.46 3.25
CA ARG A 523 21.71 34.73 2.56
C ARG A 523 22.99 35.41 3.04
N GLU A 524 23.24 35.45 4.35
CA GLU A 524 24.46 36.03 4.93
C GLU A 524 25.71 35.32 4.40
N MET A 525 25.70 33.97 4.37
CA MET A 525 26.82 33.16 3.86
C MET A 525 27.04 33.33 2.35
N VAL A 526 26.00 33.23 1.52
CA VAL A 526 26.16 33.23 0.05
C VAL A 526 26.46 34.61 -0.56
N LEU A 527 26.26 35.69 0.21
CA LEU A 527 26.61 37.06 -0.22
C LEU A 527 28.05 37.45 0.16
N THR A 528 28.76 36.61 0.92
CA THR A 528 30.15 36.89 1.31
C THR A 528 31.10 36.91 0.11
N GLN A 529 32.29 37.48 0.30
CA GLN A 529 33.38 37.32 -0.66
C GLN A 529 33.85 35.85 -0.73
N THR A 530 33.86 35.15 0.40
CA THR A 530 34.26 33.74 0.52
C THR A 530 33.44 32.84 -0.40
N TRP A 531 32.10 32.95 -0.38
CA TRP A 531 31.24 32.21 -1.31
C TRP A 531 31.48 32.53 -2.78
N ARG A 532 31.87 33.78 -3.08
CA ARG A 532 32.10 34.27 -4.45
C ARG A 532 33.53 34.08 -4.95
N ARG A 533 34.40 33.41 -4.20
CA ARG A 533 35.76 33.08 -4.65
C ARG A 533 35.71 32.12 -5.83
N SER A 534 36.74 32.15 -6.68
CA SER A 534 36.92 31.13 -7.72
C SER A 534 37.17 29.78 -7.07
N GLY A 535 36.66 28.69 -7.66
CA GLY A 535 37.05 27.33 -7.30
C GLY A 535 38.41 26.88 -7.85
N GLU A 536 39.08 27.71 -8.64
CA GLU A 536 40.44 27.45 -9.14
C GLU A 536 41.49 28.03 -8.17
N PRO A 537 42.22 27.17 -7.43
CA PRO A 537 43.24 27.64 -6.51
C PRO A 537 44.52 28.07 -7.22
N SER A 538 45.21 29.06 -6.64
CA SER A 538 46.58 29.38 -7.05
C SER A 538 47.56 28.31 -6.55
N PRO A 539 48.71 28.09 -7.22
CA PRO A 539 49.74 27.16 -6.74
C PRO A 539 50.23 27.48 -5.32
N ALA A 540 50.27 28.76 -4.95
CA ALA A 540 50.64 29.19 -3.60
C ALA A 540 49.57 28.81 -2.56
N ALA A 541 48.29 28.90 -2.90
CA ALA A 541 47.19 28.49 -2.03
C ALA A 541 47.22 26.97 -1.80
N LEU A 542 47.36 26.17 -2.86
CA LEU A 542 47.49 24.71 -2.77
C LEU A 542 48.69 24.26 -1.92
N ALA A 543 49.81 24.99 -1.98
CA ALA A 543 51.00 24.67 -1.19
C ALA A 543 50.83 25.01 0.30
N ALA A 544 50.09 26.08 0.62
CA ALA A 544 49.91 26.55 1.99
C ALA A 544 48.76 25.84 2.73
N ASP A 545 47.67 25.54 2.04
CA ASP A 545 46.46 24.92 2.58
C ASP A 545 45.84 23.96 1.55
N PRO A 546 46.40 22.74 1.40
CA PRO A 546 45.93 21.77 0.42
C PRO A 546 44.47 21.33 0.60
N ASP A 547 43.97 21.38 1.84
CA ASP A 547 42.62 20.96 2.22
C ASP A 547 41.59 22.11 2.21
N ASP A 548 42.03 23.32 1.82
CA ASP A 548 41.28 24.58 1.81
C ASP A 548 40.51 24.85 3.12
N VAL A 549 41.12 24.53 4.26
CA VAL A 549 40.55 24.76 5.60
C VAL A 549 40.24 26.24 5.85
N TYR A 550 41.06 27.14 5.28
CA TYR A 550 40.95 28.60 5.41
C TYR A 550 40.22 29.29 4.25
N LEU A 551 39.64 28.52 3.31
CA LEU A 551 38.75 29.00 2.24
C LEU A 551 39.39 30.12 1.40
N SER A 552 40.60 29.84 0.95
CA SER A 552 41.35 30.71 0.02
C SER A 552 40.69 30.74 -1.37
N HIS A 553 39.97 29.67 -1.70
CA HIS A 553 39.17 29.48 -2.92
C HIS A 553 37.80 28.89 -2.54
N TYR A 554 36.92 28.67 -3.53
CA TYR A 554 35.67 27.95 -3.27
C TYR A 554 35.92 26.43 -3.35
N PRO A 555 35.47 25.65 -2.34
CA PRO A 555 35.68 24.20 -2.34
C PRO A 555 34.78 23.52 -3.36
N VAL A 556 35.41 22.88 -4.36
CA VAL A 556 34.69 22.08 -5.36
C VAL A 556 34.07 20.86 -4.68
N ARG A 557 32.75 20.71 -4.79
CA ARG A 557 32.00 19.64 -4.08
C ARG A 557 31.10 18.85 -5.00
N ARG A 558 31.00 17.53 -4.79
CA ARG A 558 30.06 16.69 -5.54
C ARG A 558 28.62 16.99 -5.11
N LEU A 559 27.69 16.86 -6.05
CA LEU A 559 26.26 16.85 -5.80
C LEU A 559 25.86 15.56 -5.08
N GLU A 560 24.92 15.67 -4.14
CA GLU A 560 24.30 14.51 -3.50
C GLU A 560 23.45 13.71 -4.50
N ALA A 561 23.22 12.42 -4.23
CA ALA A 561 22.45 11.51 -5.08
C ALA A 561 21.12 12.11 -5.58
N GLU A 562 20.35 12.72 -4.68
CA GLU A 562 19.06 13.35 -4.99
C GLU A 562 19.23 14.54 -5.94
N ALA A 563 20.29 15.34 -5.75
CA ALA A 563 20.58 16.50 -6.59
C ALA A 563 21.09 16.08 -7.98
N ILE A 564 21.89 15.01 -8.07
CA ILE A 564 22.31 14.42 -9.36
C ILE A 564 21.07 14.00 -10.16
N ARG A 565 20.19 13.21 -9.55
CA ARG A 565 18.96 12.74 -10.20
C ARG A 565 18.06 13.91 -10.61
N ASP A 566 17.83 14.87 -9.71
CA ASP A 566 16.99 16.04 -9.98
C ASP A 566 17.60 16.94 -11.07
N ALA A 567 18.93 17.07 -11.14
CA ALA A 567 19.63 17.80 -12.19
C ALA A 567 19.41 17.16 -13.56
N ILE A 568 19.57 15.83 -13.67
CA ILE A 568 19.31 15.06 -14.90
C ILE A 568 17.88 15.28 -15.39
N LEU A 569 16.89 15.11 -14.50
CA LEU A 569 15.48 15.34 -14.82
C LEU A 569 15.19 16.80 -15.20
N SER A 570 15.86 17.75 -14.55
CA SER A 570 15.65 19.17 -14.81
C SER A 570 16.18 19.58 -16.18
N VAL A 571 17.40 19.19 -16.53
CA VAL A 571 17.99 19.56 -17.83
C VAL A 571 17.32 18.81 -18.98
N SER A 572 16.95 17.54 -18.78
CA SER A 572 16.16 16.78 -19.76
C SER A 572 14.74 17.34 -19.95
N GLY A 573 14.25 18.15 -19.01
CA GLY A 573 12.91 18.73 -19.03
C GLY A 573 11.82 17.77 -18.61
N GLN A 574 12.19 16.67 -17.96
CA GLN A 574 11.25 15.66 -17.46
C GLN A 574 10.75 15.99 -16.06
N LEU A 575 11.46 16.82 -15.29
CA LEU A 575 11.13 17.11 -13.89
C LEU A 575 9.74 17.77 -13.75
N GLU A 576 8.83 17.07 -13.09
CA GLU A 576 7.49 17.59 -12.75
C GLU A 576 7.58 18.61 -11.60
N ARG A 577 7.73 19.89 -11.95
CA ARG A 577 7.90 20.98 -10.96
C ARG A 577 6.60 21.35 -10.23
N GLU A 578 5.45 21.14 -10.87
CA GLU A 578 4.15 21.54 -10.34
C GLU A 578 3.55 20.52 -9.36
N ALA A 579 3.95 19.25 -9.48
CA ALA A 579 3.54 18.16 -8.60
C ALA A 579 4.23 18.23 -7.24
N ARG A 580 3.94 19.28 -6.46
CA ARG A 580 4.39 19.44 -5.07
C ARG A 580 3.41 18.74 -4.12
N PHE A 581 3.95 18.18 -3.04
CA PHE A 581 3.19 17.47 -1.99
C PHE A 581 2.53 16.15 -2.47
N GLY A 582 1.80 15.47 -1.58
CA GLY A 582 1.15 14.20 -1.88
C GLY A 582 1.99 12.96 -1.55
N PRO A 583 1.50 11.76 -1.89
CA PRO A 583 2.13 10.50 -1.51
C PRO A 583 3.50 10.31 -2.19
N PRO A 584 4.39 9.50 -1.57
CA PRO A 584 5.67 9.17 -2.15
C PRO A 584 5.51 8.33 -3.43
N VAL A 585 6.44 8.46 -4.37
CA VAL A 585 6.42 7.81 -5.69
C VAL A 585 7.59 6.84 -5.88
N ALA A 586 7.52 5.98 -6.91
CA ALA A 586 8.66 5.16 -7.32
C ALA A 586 9.77 6.02 -7.95
N GLY A 587 11.02 5.56 -7.88
CA GLY A 587 12.17 6.27 -8.45
C GLY A 587 12.12 6.46 -9.98
N SER A 588 11.29 5.69 -10.68
CA SER A 588 11.02 5.85 -12.12
C SER A 588 10.13 7.04 -12.46
N VAL A 589 9.42 7.61 -11.48
CA VAL A 589 8.52 8.75 -11.69
C VAL A 589 9.35 10.05 -11.67
N PRO A 590 9.21 10.95 -12.65
CA PRO A 590 10.09 12.11 -12.81
C PRO A 590 9.76 13.28 -11.86
N ARG A 591 9.41 12.98 -10.61
CA ARG A 591 9.27 13.95 -9.52
C ARG A 591 10.60 14.14 -8.81
N ARG A 592 10.73 15.25 -8.09
CA ARG A 592 11.89 15.53 -7.23
C ARG A 592 12.19 14.35 -6.31
N SER A 593 13.46 14.06 -6.14
CA SER A 593 13.96 12.87 -5.42
C SER A 593 13.53 12.86 -3.94
N VAL A 594 13.24 14.02 -3.36
CA VAL A 594 12.62 14.15 -2.02
C VAL A 594 11.26 13.45 -1.88
N TYR A 595 10.56 13.21 -2.99
CA TYR A 595 9.28 12.48 -3.02
C TYR A 595 9.44 11.00 -3.38
N VAL A 596 10.66 10.54 -3.66
CA VAL A 596 10.91 9.13 -3.94
C VAL A 596 10.73 8.34 -2.65
N ARG A 597 9.99 7.24 -2.75
CA ARG A 597 9.63 6.39 -1.63
C ARG A 597 10.88 5.72 -1.05
N VAL A 598 11.11 5.94 0.24
CA VAL A 598 12.17 5.27 1.00
C VAL A 598 11.60 4.04 1.69
N LYS A 599 12.09 2.85 1.32
CA LYS A 599 11.81 1.59 2.03
C LYS A 599 13.13 1.05 2.56
N ARG A 600 13.22 0.80 3.87
CA ARG A 600 14.48 0.39 4.53
C ARG A 600 15.14 -0.86 3.94
N ASN A 601 14.35 -1.77 3.35
CA ASN A 601 14.83 -3.04 2.78
C ASN A 601 14.78 -3.08 1.23
N ASP A 602 14.44 -1.95 0.59
CA ASP A 602 14.20 -1.83 -0.86
C ASP A 602 14.50 -0.38 -1.27
N LEU A 603 15.77 -0.01 -1.14
CA LEU A 603 16.26 1.34 -1.46
C LEU A 603 16.32 1.54 -2.98
N ASP A 604 16.18 2.78 -3.42
CA ASP A 604 16.30 3.10 -4.84
C ASP A 604 17.73 2.81 -5.34
N PRO A 605 17.91 1.98 -6.38
CA PRO A 605 19.24 1.59 -6.85
C PRO A 605 20.09 2.77 -7.34
N PHE A 606 19.47 3.73 -8.02
CA PHE A 606 20.17 4.90 -8.54
C PHE A 606 20.67 5.77 -7.39
N LEU A 607 19.79 6.11 -6.44
CA LEU A 607 20.19 6.92 -5.29
C LEU A 607 21.27 6.23 -4.44
N THR A 608 21.14 4.92 -4.22
CA THR A 608 22.11 4.11 -3.46
C THR A 608 23.49 4.11 -4.14
N GLN A 609 23.53 4.02 -5.47
CA GLN A 609 24.79 4.02 -6.22
C GLN A 609 25.60 5.32 -6.05
N PHE A 610 24.91 6.45 -5.84
CA PHE A 610 25.52 7.76 -5.58
C PHE A 610 25.54 8.12 -4.09
N ASP A 611 25.71 7.11 -3.23
CA ASP A 611 25.95 7.26 -1.79
C ASP A 611 24.79 7.91 -1.00
N ALA A 612 23.54 7.72 -1.44
CA ALA A 612 22.40 8.11 -0.62
C ALA A 612 22.45 7.39 0.74
N PRO A 613 22.26 8.11 1.86
CA PRO A 613 22.44 7.53 3.19
C PRO A 613 21.40 6.45 3.47
N VAL A 614 21.84 5.34 4.06
CA VAL A 614 20.93 4.29 4.51
C VAL A 614 20.09 4.84 5.67
N PRO A 615 18.75 4.79 5.60
CA PRO A 615 17.84 5.37 6.60
C PRO A 615 17.72 4.50 7.87
N ALA A 616 18.86 4.01 8.36
CA ALA A 616 19.01 3.21 9.57
C ALA A 616 19.60 4.02 10.73
N SER A 617 20.35 5.09 10.44
CA SER A 617 20.95 5.98 11.42
C SER A 617 21.04 7.42 10.90
N SER A 618 21.23 8.38 11.79
CA SER A 618 21.61 9.75 11.41
C SER A 618 23.01 9.79 10.83
N VAL A 619 23.19 10.61 9.80
CA VAL A 619 24.45 10.80 9.08
C VAL A 619 24.70 12.31 8.96
N GLY A 620 25.70 12.84 9.70
CA GLY A 620 26.08 14.25 9.63
C GLY A 620 27.00 14.61 8.48
N VAL A 621 27.74 13.64 7.92
CA VAL A 621 28.55 13.76 6.69
C VAL A 621 28.24 12.56 5.82
N ARG A 622 27.79 12.81 4.58
CA ARG A 622 27.53 11.74 3.61
C ARG A 622 28.84 11.26 3.01
N ASP A 623 28.90 9.98 2.67
CA ASP A 623 30.04 9.44 1.93
C ASP A 623 30.09 10.08 0.52
N ASP A 624 31.28 10.50 0.11
CA ASP A 624 31.54 11.00 -1.23
C ASP A 624 32.53 10.05 -1.91
N THR A 625 32.01 8.95 -2.48
CA THR A 625 32.85 7.94 -3.12
C THR A 625 32.95 8.20 -4.62
N ASN A 626 34.13 7.92 -5.18
CA ASN A 626 34.37 7.96 -6.62
C ASN A 626 34.73 6.56 -7.12
N VAL A 627 33.72 5.69 -7.17
CA VAL A 627 33.88 4.28 -7.58
C VAL A 627 33.51 4.07 -9.05
N PRO A 628 34.16 3.13 -9.78
CA PRO A 628 33.86 2.87 -11.18
C PRO A 628 32.38 2.56 -11.47
N GLY A 629 31.67 1.97 -10.51
CA GLY A 629 30.24 1.68 -10.61
C GLY A 629 29.40 2.93 -10.88
N GLN A 630 29.72 4.08 -10.27
CA GLN A 630 28.99 5.33 -10.49
C GLN A 630 29.12 5.83 -11.93
N SER A 631 30.34 5.82 -12.47
CA SER A 631 30.60 6.17 -13.86
C SER A 631 29.92 5.20 -14.82
N LEU A 632 29.93 3.89 -14.51
CA LEU A 632 29.23 2.88 -15.31
C LEU A 632 27.70 3.07 -15.28
N THR A 633 27.14 3.53 -14.17
CA THR A 633 25.72 3.90 -14.06
C THR A 633 25.41 5.11 -14.94
N LEU A 634 26.23 6.18 -14.91
CA LEU A 634 26.05 7.32 -15.83
C LEU A 634 26.21 6.97 -17.31
N LEU A 635 26.94 5.90 -17.63
CA LEU A 635 27.13 5.45 -19.01
C LEU A 635 26.03 4.50 -19.52
N ASN A 636 25.48 3.66 -18.65
CA ASN A 636 24.69 2.50 -19.08
C ASN A 636 23.28 2.45 -18.50
N ASP A 637 22.97 3.23 -17.46
CA ASP A 637 21.66 3.15 -16.85
C ASP A 637 20.57 3.61 -17.84
N PRO A 638 19.51 2.81 -18.06
CA PRO A 638 18.43 3.16 -18.97
C PRO A 638 17.76 4.51 -18.65
N PHE A 639 17.73 4.92 -17.38
CA PHE A 639 17.25 6.25 -16.96
C PHE A 639 18.11 7.36 -17.58
N ILE A 640 19.44 7.22 -17.56
CA ILE A 640 20.37 8.21 -18.10
C ILE A 640 20.26 8.28 -19.62
N ILE A 641 20.26 7.13 -20.30
CA ILE A 641 20.13 7.04 -21.75
C ILE A 641 18.82 7.70 -22.21
N ARG A 642 17.68 7.33 -21.60
CA ARG A 642 16.38 7.94 -21.95
C ARG A 642 16.32 9.43 -21.65
N SER A 643 16.97 9.88 -20.56
CA SER A 643 17.04 11.31 -20.23
C SER A 643 17.85 12.08 -21.26
N ALA A 644 18.94 11.50 -21.77
CA ALA A 644 19.77 12.11 -22.81
C ALA A 644 19.02 12.21 -24.15
N GLU A 645 18.27 11.16 -24.51
CA GLU A 645 17.42 11.17 -25.71
C GLU A 645 16.29 12.20 -25.61
N ALA A 646 15.61 12.25 -24.47
CA ALA A 646 14.57 13.26 -24.22
C ALA A 646 15.14 14.69 -24.25
N TRP A 647 16.31 14.88 -23.65
CA TRP A 647 17.00 16.18 -23.64
C TRP A 647 17.34 16.63 -25.06
N ALA A 648 18.00 15.76 -25.84
CA ALA A 648 18.36 16.06 -27.22
C ALA A 648 17.13 16.28 -28.12
N GLY A 649 16.09 15.47 -27.97
CA GLY A 649 14.86 15.57 -28.76
C GLY A 649 14.13 16.90 -28.62
N ARG A 650 14.29 17.59 -27.48
CA ARG A 650 13.71 18.92 -27.23
C ARG A 650 14.40 20.04 -28.01
N PHE A 651 15.71 19.94 -28.24
CA PHE A 651 16.51 21.04 -28.80
C PHE A 651 17.02 20.78 -30.21
N ALA A 652 17.21 19.52 -30.60
CA ALA A 652 17.74 19.16 -31.92
C ALA A 652 16.80 19.52 -33.08
N ARG A 653 15.54 19.90 -32.80
CA ARG A 653 14.62 20.45 -33.81
C ARG A 653 14.84 21.93 -34.07
N ASP A 654 15.24 22.67 -33.05
CA ASP A 654 15.28 24.14 -33.07
C ASP A 654 16.72 24.67 -33.26
N PHE A 655 17.72 23.86 -32.90
CA PHE A 655 19.13 24.25 -32.92
C PHE A 655 20.01 23.19 -33.61
N ALA A 656 21.05 23.65 -34.31
CA ALA A 656 22.03 22.80 -34.96
C ALA A 656 23.47 23.31 -34.77
N GLY A 657 24.45 22.43 -35.01
CA GLY A 657 25.87 22.80 -34.98
C GLY A 657 26.30 23.45 -33.66
N SER A 658 27.04 24.55 -33.75
CA SER A 658 27.63 25.25 -32.60
C SER A 658 26.57 25.84 -31.65
N GLU A 659 25.40 26.20 -32.16
CA GLU A 659 24.31 26.75 -31.35
C GLU A 659 23.68 25.69 -30.45
N LEU A 660 23.51 24.47 -30.97
CA LEU A 660 23.07 23.32 -30.17
C LEU A 660 24.09 22.99 -29.08
N VAL A 661 25.38 22.95 -29.42
CA VAL A 661 26.47 22.70 -28.45
C VAL A 661 26.44 23.75 -27.33
N ARG A 662 26.39 25.03 -27.67
CA ARG A 662 26.30 26.13 -26.68
C ARG A 662 25.08 25.99 -25.78
N THR A 663 23.93 25.64 -26.34
CA THR A 663 22.67 25.48 -25.60
C THR A 663 22.75 24.34 -24.59
N LEU A 664 23.24 23.17 -25.02
CA LEU A 664 23.36 22.00 -24.15
C LEU A 664 24.41 22.23 -23.04
N PHE A 665 25.56 22.82 -23.35
CA PHE A 665 26.58 23.17 -22.35
C PHE A 665 26.04 24.16 -21.31
N HIS A 666 25.38 25.23 -21.75
CA HIS A 666 24.83 26.23 -20.83
C HIS A 666 23.75 25.63 -19.90
N GLN A 667 22.92 24.72 -20.39
CA GLN A 667 21.91 24.06 -19.56
C GLN A 667 22.50 23.04 -18.57
N ALA A 668 23.50 22.25 -18.99
CA ALA A 668 24.11 21.25 -18.12
C ALA A 668 25.06 21.87 -17.09
N LEU A 669 25.88 22.84 -17.49
CA LEU A 669 27.02 23.31 -16.70
C LEU A 669 26.89 24.78 -16.27
N GLY A 670 25.85 25.50 -16.71
CA GLY A 670 25.67 26.91 -16.36
C GLY A 670 26.68 27.87 -17.00
N ARG A 671 27.51 27.40 -17.94
CA ARG A 671 28.53 28.19 -18.65
C ARG A 671 28.56 27.88 -20.15
N GLN A 672 29.20 28.74 -20.92
CA GLN A 672 29.48 28.48 -22.34
C GLN A 672 30.64 27.46 -22.48
N PRO A 673 30.65 26.65 -23.55
CA PRO A 673 31.79 25.80 -23.86
C PRO A 673 33.01 26.65 -24.22
N THR A 674 34.22 26.17 -23.92
CA THR A 674 35.45 26.76 -24.46
C THR A 674 35.55 26.52 -25.98
N ARG A 675 36.52 27.17 -26.64
CA ARG A 675 36.75 26.94 -28.08
C ARG A 675 37.10 25.47 -28.34
N GLU A 676 37.96 24.90 -27.51
CA GLU A 676 38.41 23.52 -27.60
C GLU A 676 37.25 22.54 -27.35
N GLU A 677 36.43 22.77 -26.32
CA GLU A 677 35.24 21.96 -26.02
C GLU A 677 34.22 22.03 -27.16
N SER A 678 33.99 23.22 -27.73
CA SER A 678 33.06 23.38 -28.85
C SER A 678 33.56 22.65 -30.10
N THR A 679 34.85 22.75 -30.43
CA THR A 679 35.43 22.03 -31.57
C THR A 679 35.37 20.52 -31.35
N ALA A 680 35.72 20.04 -30.15
CA ALA A 680 35.67 18.62 -29.80
C ALA A 680 34.23 18.06 -29.84
N ALA A 681 33.24 18.81 -29.33
CA ALA A 681 31.84 18.39 -29.35
C ALA A 681 31.29 18.28 -30.78
N LEU A 682 31.62 19.23 -31.66
CA LEU A 682 31.22 19.18 -33.07
C LEU A 682 31.88 18.00 -33.81
N ALA A 683 33.18 17.78 -33.59
CA ALA A 683 33.89 16.65 -34.16
C ALA A 683 33.32 15.31 -33.67
N PHE A 684 33.01 15.22 -32.37
CA PHE A 684 32.38 14.04 -31.77
C PHE A 684 31.00 13.76 -32.38
N MET A 685 30.15 14.77 -32.53
CA MET A 685 28.85 14.61 -33.18
C MET A 685 28.98 14.13 -34.64
N ALA A 686 29.93 14.67 -35.40
CA ALA A 686 30.18 14.25 -36.77
C ALA A 686 30.65 12.78 -36.86
N ASP A 687 31.55 12.35 -35.96
CA ASP A 687 31.99 10.95 -35.87
C ASP A 687 30.83 10.02 -35.49
N MET A 688 30.00 10.40 -34.52
CA MET A 688 28.81 9.63 -34.14
C MET A 688 27.81 9.51 -35.30
N GLN A 689 27.62 10.60 -36.06
CA GLN A 689 26.76 10.59 -37.25
C GLN A 689 27.28 9.62 -38.32
N ALA A 690 28.59 9.65 -38.60
CA ALA A 690 29.22 8.75 -39.57
C ALA A 690 29.11 7.27 -39.14
N LYS A 691 29.32 6.98 -37.85
CA LYS A 691 29.15 5.63 -37.29
C LYS A 691 27.70 5.14 -37.37
N GLN A 692 26.74 5.98 -37.00
CA GLN A 692 25.32 5.66 -37.10
C GLN A 692 24.89 5.39 -38.54
N GLN A 693 25.37 6.20 -39.49
CA GLN A 693 25.08 6.01 -40.91
C GLN A 693 25.70 4.71 -41.44
N THR A 694 26.93 4.38 -41.02
CA THR A 694 27.59 3.11 -41.37
C THR A 694 26.81 1.90 -40.84
N VAL A 695 26.33 1.96 -39.59
CA VAL A 695 25.50 0.90 -39.00
C VAL A 695 24.16 0.80 -39.72
N ALA A 696 23.52 1.93 -40.03
CA ALA A 696 22.24 1.97 -40.74
C ALA A 696 22.35 1.35 -42.14
N THR A 697 23.38 1.68 -42.92
CA THR A 697 23.62 1.08 -44.24
C THR A 697 23.81 -0.43 -44.13
N LYS A 698 24.68 -0.88 -43.20
CA LYS A 698 24.91 -2.33 -42.99
C LYS A 698 23.64 -3.07 -42.55
N LEU A 699 22.83 -2.48 -41.67
CA LEU A 699 21.55 -3.07 -41.27
C LEU A 699 20.59 -3.16 -42.45
N SER A 700 20.56 -2.14 -43.33
CA SER A 700 19.77 -2.19 -44.56
C SER A 700 20.26 -3.30 -45.50
N ASP A 701 21.57 -3.47 -45.67
CA ASP A 701 22.15 -4.51 -46.53
C ASP A 701 21.88 -5.92 -45.99
N LEU A 702 22.00 -6.09 -44.67
CA LEU A 702 21.67 -7.34 -43.99
C LEU A 702 20.18 -7.66 -44.10
N GLN A 703 19.31 -6.66 -43.94
CA GLN A 703 17.87 -6.82 -44.11
C GLN A 703 17.53 -7.26 -45.54
N ASN A 704 18.10 -6.60 -46.54
CA ASN A 704 17.91 -6.98 -47.95
C ASN A 704 18.39 -8.42 -48.22
N SER A 705 19.54 -8.80 -47.65
CA SER A 705 20.08 -10.16 -47.77
C SER A 705 19.19 -11.19 -47.07
N LEU A 706 18.68 -10.86 -45.89
CA LEU A 706 17.78 -11.71 -45.11
C LEU A 706 16.47 -11.94 -45.87
N ASP A 707 15.88 -10.89 -46.43
CA ASP A 707 14.65 -10.98 -47.21
C ASP A 707 14.88 -11.83 -48.47
N GLN A 708 16.00 -11.67 -49.17
CA GLN A 708 16.33 -12.49 -50.33
C GLN A 708 16.48 -13.99 -49.98
N VAL A 709 17.18 -14.32 -48.89
CA VAL A 709 17.36 -15.72 -48.46
C VAL A 709 16.04 -16.31 -47.99
N ARG A 710 15.21 -15.54 -47.26
CA ARG A 710 13.86 -15.95 -46.86
C ARG A 710 12.97 -16.25 -48.07
N THR A 711 12.98 -15.39 -49.10
CA THR A 711 12.24 -15.65 -50.34
C THR A 711 12.72 -16.93 -51.03
N ASN A 712 14.04 -17.18 -51.06
CA ASN A 712 14.60 -18.40 -51.65
C ASN A 712 14.16 -19.67 -50.88
N VAL A 713 14.24 -19.64 -49.55
CA VAL A 713 13.79 -20.76 -48.69
C VAL A 713 12.28 -20.98 -48.84
N ALA A 714 11.47 -19.93 -48.81
CA ALA A 714 10.03 -20.00 -48.98
C ALA A 714 9.63 -20.59 -50.36
N SER A 715 10.40 -20.29 -51.41
CA SER A 715 10.17 -20.85 -52.73
C SER A 715 10.41 -22.38 -52.78
N LEU A 716 11.46 -22.87 -52.10
CA LEU A 716 11.76 -24.30 -51.96
C LEU A 716 10.69 -25.03 -51.13
N GLU A 717 10.27 -24.44 -50.00
CA GLU A 717 9.20 -24.98 -49.16
C GLU A 717 7.86 -25.04 -49.90
N SER A 718 7.53 -24.00 -50.68
CA SER A 718 6.34 -23.98 -51.52
C SER A 718 6.38 -25.05 -52.63
N ALA A 719 7.53 -25.23 -53.28
CA ALA A 719 7.71 -26.26 -54.30
C ALA A 719 7.57 -27.68 -53.72
N ALA A 720 8.20 -27.95 -52.57
CA ALA A 720 8.06 -29.22 -51.86
C ALA A 720 6.62 -29.49 -51.43
N ARG A 721 5.94 -28.47 -50.88
CA ARG A 721 4.53 -28.54 -50.51
C ARG A 721 3.65 -28.90 -51.71
N GLN A 722 3.86 -28.28 -52.87
CA GLN A 722 3.12 -28.61 -54.10
C GLN A 722 3.38 -30.05 -54.56
N ARG A 723 4.61 -30.56 -54.46
CA ARG A 723 4.93 -31.96 -54.82
C ARG A 723 4.23 -32.96 -53.90
N VAL A 724 4.20 -32.72 -52.59
CA VAL A 724 3.51 -33.62 -51.64
C VAL A 724 1.99 -33.58 -51.82
N LEU A 725 1.42 -32.42 -52.14
CA LEU A 725 -0.01 -32.33 -52.44
C LEU A 725 -0.36 -33.00 -53.78
N ALA A 726 0.51 -32.89 -54.79
CA ALA A 726 0.33 -33.55 -56.09
C ALA A 726 0.46 -35.08 -56.01
N SER A 727 1.38 -35.61 -55.17
CA SER A 727 1.54 -37.06 -54.98
C SER A 727 0.38 -37.72 -54.21
N ARG A 728 -0.56 -36.91 -53.67
CA ARG A 728 -1.76 -37.37 -52.96
C ARG A 728 -3.00 -37.45 -53.86
N LEU A 729 -2.89 -37.14 -55.16
CA LEU A 729 -3.98 -37.21 -56.13
C LEU A 729 -3.89 -38.49 -57.00
N THR A 730 -4.75 -39.47 -56.75
CA THR A 730 -5.06 -40.57 -57.70
C THR A 730 -6.37 -40.27 -58.47
N PRO A 731 -6.53 -40.76 -59.72
CA PRO A 731 -7.73 -40.48 -60.50
C PRO A 731 -8.94 -41.22 -59.90
N GLY A 732 -9.89 -40.46 -59.38
CA GLY A 732 -11.19 -40.95 -58.95
C GLY A 732 -11.18 -41.74 -57.64
N GLY A 733 -11.16 -41.05 -56.50
CA GLY A 733 -11.40 -41.71 -55.21
C GLY A 733 -11.25 -40.75 -54.02
N LYS A 734 -12.37 -40.26 -53.50
CA LYS A 734 -12.45 -39.50 -52.24
C LYS A 734 -11.83 -40.29 -51.09
N PRO A 735 -10.95 -39.70 -50.26
CA PRO A 735 -10.65 -40.25 -48.94
C PRO A 735 -11.76 -39.89 -47.96
N ALA A 736 -12.28 -40.92 -47.30
CA ALA A 736 -13.18 -40.79 -46.17
C ALA A 736 -12.40 -40.36 -44.92
N SER A 737 -12.80 -39.25 -44.32
CA SER A 737 -12.64 -39.01 -42.89
C SER A 737 -13.87 -38.28 -42.39
N VAL A 738 -14.62 -38.93 -41.51
CA VAL A 738 -15.70 -38.31 -40.73
C VAL A 738 -15.04 -37.47 -39.65
N LEU A 739 -14.47 -36.33 -40.04
CA LEU A 739 -14.13 -35.29 -39.07
C LEU A 739 -15.43 -34.65 -38.59
N PRO A 740 -15.56 -34.38 -37.29
CA PRO A 740 -16.67 -33.56 -36.83
C PRO A 740 -16.58 -32.18 -37.47
N GLN A 741 -17.71 -31.66 -37.95
CA GLN A 741 -17.76 -30.32 -38.53
C GLN A 741 -17.56 -29.29 -37.41
N PRO A 742 -16.53 -28.41 -37.50
CA PRO A 742 -16.35 -27.34 -36.54
C PRO A 742 -17.42 -26.27 -36.73
N ALA A 743 -17.74 -25.54 -35.66
CA ALA A 743 -18.62 -24.37 -35.71
C ALA A 743 -17.91 -23.15 -36.31
N ALA A 744 -16.58 -23.07 -36.19
CA ALA A 744 -15.71 -22.12 -36.87
C ALA A 744 -14.30 -22.69 -37.05
N ALA A 745 -13.62 -22.36 -38.14
CA ALA A 745 -12.26 -22.83 -38.40
C ALA A 745 -11.39 -21.77 -39.10
N TRP A 746 -10.18 -21.55 -38.60
CA TRP A 746 -9.21 -20.61 -39.14
C TRP A 746 -8.00 -21.39 -39.66
N ASP A 747 -7.63 -21.14 -40.92
CA ASP A 747 -6.45 -21.75 -41.55
C ASP A 747 -5.28 -20.76 -41.73
N PHE A 748 -5.54 -19.46 -41.47
CA PHE A 748 -4.59 -18.35 -41.57
C PHE A 748 -3.80 -18.28 -42.89
N SER A 749 -4.29 -18.95 -43.94
CA SER A 749 -3.55 -19.14 -45.19
C SER A 749 -3.68 -17.95 -46.13
N LYS A 750 -4.85 -17.27 -46.10
CA LYS A 750 -5.19 -16.15 -46.98
C LYS A 750 -5.59 -14.90 -46.21
N ASP A 751 -6.45 -15.06 -45.21
CA ASP A 751 -7.02 -13.97 -44.43
C ASP A 751 -7.27 -14.39 -42.97
N LEU A 752 -7.89 -13.50 -42.20
CA LEU A 752 -8.22 -13.70 -40.79
C LEU A 752 -9.66 -14.20 -40.59
N ALA A 753 -10.40 -14.45 -41.67
CA ALA A 753 -11.77 -14.92 -41.60
C ALA A 753 -11.80 -16.43 -41.37
N ASP A 754 -12.82 -16.87 -40.64
CA ASP A 754 -13.07 -18.30 -40.50
C ASP A 754 -13.69 -18.86 -41.79
N GLN A 755 -13.30 -20.09 -42.14
CA GLN A 755 -13.62 -20.76 -43.41
C GLN A 755 -14.96 -21.51 -43.39
N VAL A 756 -15.68 -21.49 -42.27
CA VAL A 756 -16.95 -22.23 -42.10
C VAL A 756 -18.12 -21.29 -41.82
N GLY A 757 -18.00 -20.44 -40.81
CA GLY A 757 -19.05 -19.55 -40.31
C GLY A 757 -19.00 -18.11 -40.82
N GLY A 758 -17.95 -17.72 -41.56
CA GLY A 758 -17.79 -16.36 -42.07
C GLY A 758 -17.50 -15.30 -40.99
N LEU A 759 -17.04 -15.70 -39.80
CA LEU A 759 -16.60 -14.82 -38.73
C LEU A 759 -15.36 -14.04 -39.17
N ALA A 760 -15.53 -12.75 -39.41
CA ALA A 760 -14.42 -11.86 -39.70
C ALA A 760 -13.49 -11.74 -38.47
N GLY A 761 -12.19 -11.87 -38.69
CA GLY A 761 -11.15 -11.60 -37.71
C GLY A 761 -10.58 -10.20 -37.84
N THR A 762 -10.44 -9.49 -36.74
CA THR A 762 -9.78 -8.17 -36.66
C THR A 762 -8.42 -8.33 -36.00
N ALA A 763 -7.36 -7.86 -36.67
CA ALA A 763 -6.02 -7.83 -36.10
C ALA A 763 -5.79 -6.57 -35.27
N PHE A 764 -5.12 -6.75 -34.13
CA PHE A 764 -4.68 -5.69 -33.24
C PHE A 764 -3.17 -5.81 -33.02
N GLY A 765 -2.49 -4.67 -32.83
CA GLY A 765 -1.04 -4.62 -32.64
C GLY A 765 -0.26 -5.09 -33.87
N GLY A 766 0.87 -5.79 -33.65
CA GLY A 766 1.74 -6.33 -34.70
C GLY A 766 1.29 -7.67 -35.29
N ALA A 767 0.04 -8.10 -35.04
CA ALA A 767 -0.46 -9.39 -35.53
C ALA A 767 -0.50 -9.42 -37.06
N LYS A 768 0.15 -10.42 -37.66
CA LYS A 768 0.26 -10.52 -39.12
C LYS A 768 0.22 -11.97 -39.59
N LEU A 769 -0.19 -12.15 -40.83
CA LEU A 769 -0.05 -13.43 -41.53
C LEU A 769 1.33 -13.50 -42.18
N SER A 770 2.03 -14.62 -41.95
CA SER A 770 3.30 -14.95 -42.62
C SER A 770 3.32 -16.44 -42.86
N ASP A 771 3.67 -16.85 -44.08
CA ASP A 771 3.85 -18.27 -44.46
C ASP A 771 2.60 -19.13 -44.19
N GLY A 772 1.42 -18.52 -44.31
CA GLY A 772 0.13 -19.16 -44.03
C GLY A 772 -0.11 -19.47 -42.54
N GLN A 773 0.50 -18.69 -41.64
CA GLN A 773 0.31 -18.78 -40.19
C GLN A 773 0.10 -17.38 -39.60
N LEU A 774 -0.62 -17.32 -38.49
CA LEU A 774 -0.74 -16.11 -37.68
C LEU A 774 0.51 -15.95 -36.81
N VAL A 775 1.23 -14.83 -36.94
CA VAL A 775 2.43 -14.49 -36.16
C VAL A 775 2.08 -13.47 -35.07
N LEU A 776 2.55 -13.74 -33.85
CA LEU A 776 2.26 -12.99 -32.63
C LEU A 776 3.58 -12.63 -31.90
N ASP A 777 3.72 -11.36 -31.51
CA ASP A 777 4.92 -10.73 -30.96
C ASP A 777 5.05 -10.77 -29.43
N GLY A 778 3.98 -11.14 -28.72
CA GLY A 778 3.92 -11.11 -27.25
C GLY A 778 3.93 -9.70 -26.62
N GLN A 779 3.93 -8.63 -27.41
CA GLN A 779 4.02 -7.22 -26.98
C GLN A 779 2.75 -6.40 -27.28
N GLY A 780 1.79 -6.96 -28.00
CA GLY A 780 0.47 -6.36 -28.19
C GLY A 780 -0.33 -6.99 -29.33
N SER A 781 0.25 -7.91 -30.09
CA SER A 781 -0.41 -8.58 -31.20
C SER A 781 -1.47 -9.58 -30.73
N PHE A 782 -2.69 -9.47 -31.22
CA PHE A 782 -3.72 -10.52 -31.11
C PHE A 782 -4.80 -10.34 -32.18
N ILE A 783 -5.61 -11.38 -32.39
CA ILE A 783 -6.79 -11.34 -33.26
C ILE A 783 -8.04 -11.49 -32.41
N ALA A 784 -9.11 -10.74 -32.74
CA ALA A 784 -10.45 -10.98 -32.20
C ALA A 784 -11.44 -11.26 -33.33
N SER A 785 -12.28 -12.27 -33.18
CA SER A 785 -13.39 -12.54 -34.11
C SER A 785 -14.55 -11.56 -33.89
N ALA A 786 -15.45 -11.46 -34.87
CA ALA A 786 -16.81 -10.98 -34.64
C ALA A 786 -17.54 -11.81 -33.56
N ALA A 787 -18.63 -11.26 -33.03
CA ALA A 787 -19.45 -11.95 -32.03
C ALA A 787 -20.02 -13.28 -32.59
N LEU A 788 -19.95 -14.33 -31.79
CA LEU A 788 -20.39 -15.68 -32.17
C LEU A 788 -21.90 -15.71 -32.43
N PRO A 789 -22.38 -16.15 -33.61
CA PRO A 789 -23.81 -16.17 -33.92
C PRO A 789 -24.58 -17.34 -33.26
N PHE A 790 -23.89 -18.16 -32.47
CA PHE A 790 -24.44 -19.34 -31.80
C PHE A 790 -24.02 -19.39 -30.34
N ALA A 791 -24.79 -20.13 -29.52
CA ALA A 791 -24.46 -20.34 -28.12
C ALA A 791 -23.44 -21.48 -27.93
N LEU A 792 -22.64 -21.40 -26.87
CA LEU A 792 -21.71 -22.45 -26.45
C LEU A 792 -21.98 -22.84 -25.00
N ARG A 793 -22.28 -24.13 -24.78
CA ARG A 793 -22.39 -24.74 -23.45
C ARG A 793 -21.26 -25.76 -23.27
N ALA A 794 -21.37 -26.91 -23.93
CA ALA A 794 -20.21 -27.74 -24.24
C ALA A 794 -19.43 -27.18 -25.43
N LYS A 795 -18.10 -27.36 -25.44
CA LYS A 795 -17.22 -26.86 -26.50
C LYS A 795 -15.88 -27.56 -26.55
N THR A 796 -15.22 -27.48 -27.69
CA THR A 796 -13.79 -27.83 -27.84
C THR A 796 -13.05 -26.69 -28.49
N LEU A 797 -11.96 -26.25 -27.84
CA LEU A 797 -10.99 -25.32 -28.39
C LEU A 797 -9.83 -26.15 -28.92
N GLU A 798 -9.39 -25.92 -30.16
CA GLU A 798 -8.34 -26.70 -30.80
C GLU A 798 -7.42 -25.78 -31.61
N ALA A 799 -6.10 -25.93 -31.48
CA ALA A 799 -5.14 -25.12 -32.20
C ALA A 799 -3.83 -25.87 -32.50
N TRP A 800 -3.16 -25.47 -33.57
CA TRP A 800 -1.81 -25.90 -33.92
C TRP A 800 -0.87 -24.72 -33.73
N VAL A 801 0.02 -24.82 -32.75
CA VAL A 801 0.82 -23.71 -32.26
C VAL A 801 2.31 -24.06 -32.20
N LYS A 802 3.15 -23.11 -32.58
CA LYS A 802 4.59 -23.12 -32.38
C LYS A 802 4.97 -21.85 -31.60
N LEU A 803 5.64 -22.00 -30.47
CA LEU A 803 6.07 -20.89 -29.62
C LEU A 803 7.44 -20.37 -30.07
N ASP A 804 7.69 -19.07 -29.95
CA ASP A 804 9.04 -18.54 -30.25
C ASP A 804 10.02 -18.80 -29.10
N GLY A 805 9.51 -18.94 -27.87
CA GLY A 805 10.26 -19.28 -26.68
C GLY A 805 9.40 -19.92 -25.59
N LEU A 806 10.00 -20.79 -24.78
CA LEU A 806 9.29 -21.54 -23.72
C LEU A 806 9.21 -20.77 -22.39
N ASP A 807 9.97 -19.69 -22.24
CA ASP A 807 10.02 -18.90 -20.99
C ASP A 807 8.99 -17.76 -20.93
N GLN A 808 8.08 -17.69 -21.91
CA GLN A 808 6.93 -16.79 -21.89
C GLN A 808 5.93 -17.19 -20.79
N GLN A 809 5.16 -16.20 -20.29
CA GLN A 809 4.24 -16.39 -19.17
C GLN A 809 2.82 -16.00 -19.55
N GLY A 810 1.86 -16.89 -19.27
CA GLY A 810 0.42 -16.66 -19.32
C GLY A 810 -0.20 -16.34 -20.69
N GLY A 811 0.49 -16.62 -21.79
CA GLY A 811 0.01 -16.35 -23.15
C GLY A 811 -1.19 -17.21 -23.55
N GLY A 812 -2.24 -16.59 -24.11
CA GLY A 812 -3.43 -17.27 -24.61
C GLY A 812 -3.29 -17.71 -26.08
N VAL A 813 -3.37 -19.01 -26.35
CA VAL A 813 -3.35 -19.54 -27.73
C VAL A 813 -4.69 -19.33 -28.42
N MET A 814 -5.76 -19.79 -27.78
CA MET A 814 -7.14 -19.61 -28.25
C MET A 814 -8.05 -19.44 -27.04
N THR A 815 -8.86 -18.38 -27.07
CA THR A 815 -9.79 -18.04 -25.98
C THR A 815 -11.19 -17.85 -26.53
N VAL A 816 -12.20 -18.37 -25.82
CA VAL A 816 -13.59 -17.90 -25.94
C VAL A 816 -13.91 -17.04 -24.73
N GLN A 817 -14.36 -15.81 -24.96
CA GLN A 817 -14.71 -14.88 -23.89
C GLN A 817 -16.04 -14.18 -24.16
N THR A 818 -16.68 -13.67 -23.10
CA THR A 818 -17.74 -12.66 -23.23
C THR A 818 -17.21 -11.37 -23.86
N LEU A 819 -18.07 -10.56 -24.47
CA LEU A 819 -17.64 -9.30 -25.13
C LEU A 819 -16.93 -8.32 -24.17
N GLY A 820 -17.24 -8.37 -22.86
CA GLY A 820 -16.54 -7.60 -21.82
C GLY A 820 -15.21 -8.19 -21.37
N GLY A 821 -14.96 -9.48 -21.63
CA GLY A 821 -13.71 -10.18 -21.27
C GLY A 821 -13.60 -10.63 -19.80
N ASP A 822 -14.69 -10.50 -19.02
CA ASP A 822 -14.73 -10.86 -17.59
C ASP A 822 -14.86 -12.38 -17.37
N VAL A 823 -15.53 -13.07 -18.29
CA VAL A 823 -15.76 -14.52 -18.27
C VAL A 823 -15.15 -15.16 -19.51
N PHE A 824 -14.30 -16.18 -19.34
CA PHE A 824 -13.59 -16.82 -20.44
C PHE A 824 -13.20 -18.28 -20.17
N ASP A 825 -12.96 -19.02 -21.26
CA ASP A 825 -12.26 -20.31 -21.28
C ASP A 825 -11.16 -20.25 -22.34
N ALA A 826 -9.95 -20.69 -22.00
CA ALA A 826 -8.77 -20.51 -22.86
C ALA A 826 -7.81 -21.71 -22.84
N ILE A 827 -7.05 -21.85 -23.93
CA ILE A 827 -5.82 -22.64 -23.96
C ILE A 827 -4.68 -21.70 -23.60
N VAL A 828 -3.99 -21.95 -22.49
CA VAL A 828 -2.99 -21.02 -21.93
C VAL A 828 -1.65 -21.73 -21.72
N PHE A 829 -0.56 -21.00 -21.94
CA PHE A 829 0.80 -21.47 -21.68
C PHE A 829 1.50 -20.64 -20.59
N GLY A 830 2.11 -21.32 -19.61
CA GLY A 830 3.01 -20.68 -18.64
C GLY A 830 2.34 -19.80 -17.58
N GLU A 831 1.07 -20.04 -17.21
CA GLU A 831 0.32 -19.22 -16.23
C GLU A 831 0.54 -19.64 -14.77
N GLN A 832 0.17 -20.87 -14.37
CA GLN A 832 0.36 -21.37 -13.00
C GLN A 832 1.77 -21.95 -12.79
N GLU A 833 2.25 -22.70 -13.77
CA GLU A 833 3.58 -23.30 -13.76
C GLU A 833 4.31 -22.92 -15.04
N ARG A 834 5.58 -22.52 -14.92
CA ARG A 834 6.41 -22.17 -16.09
C ARG A 834 6.52 -23.37 -17.02
N ARG A 835 6.51 -23.12 -18.32
CA ARG A 835 6.62 -24.13 -19.38
C ARG A 835 5.52 -25.19 -19.41
N HIS A 836 4.38 -24.99 -18.75
CA HIS A 836 3.26 -25.95 -18.77
C HIS A 836 2.04 -25.38 -19.48
N TRP A 837 1.28 -26.29 -20.10
CA TRP A 837 -0.03 -26.01 -20.68
C TRP A 837 -1.12 -26.08 -19.61
N ILE A 838 -2.17 -25.27 -19.77
CA ILE A 838 -3.32 -25.31 -18.88
C ILE A 838 -4.60 -24.85 -19.59
N ALA A 839 -5.74 -25.31 -19.09
CA ALA A 839 -7.05 -24.73 -19.42
C ALA A 839 -7.29 -23.52 -18.51
N GLY A 840 -7.19 -22.31 -19.06
CA GLY A 840 -7.37 -21.04 -18.33
C GLY A 840 -8.84 -20.64 -18.22
N SER A 841 -9.21 -20.02 -17.10
CA SER A 841 -10.56 -19.53 -16.82
C SER A 841 -10.54 -18.34 -15.85
N ASP A 842 -11.64 -17.59 -15.79
CA ASP A 842 -11.80 -16.47 -14.86
C ASP A 842 -11.61 -16.90 -13.40
N ASN A 843 -10.81 -16.15 -12.64
CA ASN A 843 -10.46 -16.42 -11.23
C ASN A 843 -9.99 -17.87 -10.95
N PHE A 844 -9.50 -18.58 -11.96
CA PHE A 844 -9.14 -20.00 -11.89
C PHE A 844 -10.30 -20.95 -11.55
N ASN A 845 -11.55 -20.52 -11.73
CA ASN A 845 -12.77 -21.26 -11.36
C ASN A 845 -12.87 -22.65 -12.01
N ARG A 846 -12.26 -22.84 -13.19
CA ARG A 846 -12.15 -24.12 -13.90
C ARG A 846 -10.71 -24.46 -14.30
N THR A 847 -9.72 -23.90 -13.61
CA THR A 847 -8.30 -24.08 -13.96
C THR A 847 -7.61 -24.98 -12.95
N LYS A 848 -6.98 -26.05 -13.44
CA LYS A 848 -6.18 -26.99 -12.63
C LYS A 848 -4.85 -27.28 -13.30
N ALA A 849 -3.77 -27.28 -12.52
CA ALA A 849 -2.47 -27.76 -12.98
C ALA A 849 -2.58 -29.17 -13.57
N LEU A 850 -2.06 -29.33 -14.78
CA LEU A 850 -1.95 -30.62 -15.45
C LEU A 850 -0.67 -31.28 -14.94
N ALA A 851 -0.75 -32.44 -14.29
CA ALA A 851 0.41 -33.19 -13.78
C ALA A 851 1.27 -33.83 -14.90
N GLY A 852 1.41 -33.15 -16.05
CA GLY A 852 2.19 -33.56 -17.21
C GLY A 852 3.59 -32.94 -17.22
N PRO A 853 4.50 -33.41 -18.09
CA PRO A 853 5.85 -32.85 -18.20
C PRO A 853 5.83 -31.42 -18.80
N ALA A 854 6.84 -30.62 -18.44
CA ALA A 854 7.09 -29.33 -19.05
C ALA A 854 7.24 -29.44 -20.58
N GLU A 855 6.73 -28.46 -21.31
CA GLU A 855 6.84 -28.36 -22.75
C GLU A 855 8.29 -28.16 -23.20
N GLN A 856 8.68 -28.84 -24.28
CA GLN A 856 10.04 -28.82 -24.84
C GLN A 856 10.03 -28.69 -26.37
N ALA A 857 8.98 -29.19 -27.04
CA ALA A 857 8.95 -29.33 -28.49
C ALA A 857 8.30 -28.13 -29.18
N ALA A 858 7.38 -27.42 -28.50
CA ALA A 858 6.64 -26.31 -29.10
C ALA A 858 7.50 -25.17 -29.63
N GLN A 859 8.78 -25.06 -29.23
CA GLN A 859 9.71 -24.06 -29.78
C GLN A 859 10.30 -24.48 -31.15
N GLN A 860 10.42 -25.78 -31.39
CA GLN A 860 11.10 -26.34 -32.56
C GLN A 860 10.10 -26.72 -33.64
N GLU A 861 8.96 -27.27 -33.23
CA GLU A 861 7.92 -27.80 -34.12
C GLU A 861 6.52 -27.28 -33.78
N LEU A 862 5.60 -27.48 -34.73
CA LEU A 862 4.20 -27.15 -34.57
C LEU A 862 3.51 -28.26 -33.79
N ILE A 863 2.99 -27.96 -32.60
CA ILE A 863 2.27 -28.93 -31.77
C ILE A 863 0.76 -28.73 -31.87
N HIS A 864 0.00 -29.81 -31.67
CA HIS A 864 -1.44 -29.77 -31.58
C HIS A 864 -1.87 -29.71 -30.10
N VAL A 865 -2.73 -28.75 -29.76
CA VAL A 865 -3.31 -28.60 -28.42
C VAL A 865 -4.82 -28.45 -28.53
N ALA A 866 -5.55 -29.14 -27.64
CA ALA A 866 -7.00 -29.02 -27.58
C ALA A 866 -7.52 -29.09 -26.13
N VAL A 867 -8.63 -28.42 -25.85
CA VAL A 867 -9.34 -28.51 -24.56
C VAL A 867 -10.82 -28.77 -24.81
N THR A 868 -11.35 -29.84 -24.24
CA THR A 868 -12.77 -30.16 -24.26
C THR A 868 -13.42 -29.74 -22.94
N TYR A 869 -14.58 -29.09 -23.05
CA TYR A 869 -15.45 -28.71 -21.94
C TYR A 869 -16.80 -29.40 -22.15
N ALA A 870 -17.10 -30.43 -21.38
CA ALA A 870 -18.34 -31.19 -21.47
C ALA A 870 -19.51 -30.48 -20.74
N ASP A 871 -20.75 -30.84 -21.08
CA ASP A 871 -21.96 -30.24 -20.50
C ASP A 871 -22.09 -30.49 -18.99
N ASP A 872 -21.47 -31.54 -18.48
CA ASP A 872 -21.40 -31.84 -17.06
C ASP A 872 -20.34 -31.02 -16.32
N GLY A 873 -19.53 -30.22 -17.02
CA GLY A 873 -18.44 -29.41 -16.47
C GLY A 873 -17.09 -30.12 -16.42
N THR A 874 -16.97 -31.30 -17.01
CA THR A 874 -15.69 -32.00 -17.14
C THR A 874 -14.79 -31.28 -18.16
N VAL A 875 -13.55 -31.00 -17.76
CA VAL A 875 -12.50 -30.40 -18.58
C VAL A 875 -11.41 -31.43 -18.86
N THR A 876 -11.06 -31.63 -20.13
CA THR A 876 -9.95 -32.50 -20.55
C THR A 876 -9.02 -31.75 -21.50
N PHE A 877 -7.72 -31.79 -21.22
CA PHE A 877 -6.68 -31.20 -22.06
C PHE A 877 -6.03 -32.30 -22.92
N TYR A 878 -5.72 -31.99 -24.18
CA TYR A 878 -5.07 -32.89 -25.12
C TYR A 878 -3.83 -32.23 -25.72
N ARG A 879 -2.78 -33.03 -25.93
CA ARG A 879 -1.56 -32.66 -26.63
C ARG A 879 -1.26 -33.72 -27.69
N ASN A 880 -1.07 -33.29 -28.94
CA ASN A 880 -0.82 -34.17 -30.09
C ASN A 880 -1.85 -35.31 -30.19
N GLY A 881 -3.13 -34.99 -29.96
CA GLY A 881 -4.24 -35.93 -30.08
C GLY A 881 -4.41 -36.88 -28.90
N LYS A 882 -3.58 -36.80 -27.86
CA LYS A 882 -3.65 -37.65 -26.66
C LYS A 882 -3.99 -36.83 -25.41
N PRO A 883 -4.72 -37.38 -24.42
CA PRO A 883 -4.95 -36.71 -23.14
C PRO A 883 -3.64 -36.30 -22.47
N HIS A 884 -3.59 -35.07 -21.96
CA HIS A 884 -2.43 -34.48 -21.30
C HIS A 884 -2.81 -34.07 -19.87
N GLY A 885 -2.54 -34.98 -18.92
CA GLY A 885 -3.04 -34.88 -17.54
C GLY A 885 -4.36 -35.62 -17.34
N LYS A 886 -4.90 -35.58 -16.13
CA LYS A 886 -6.19 -36.18 -15.78
C LYS A 886 -7.33 -35.18 -15.99
N SER A 887 -8.44 -35.62 -16.57
CA SER A 887 -9.68 -34.83 -16.63
C SER A 887 -10.16 -34.43 -15.23
N TYR A 888 -10.80 -33.27 -15.12
CA TYR A 888 -11.24 -32.74 -13.83
C TYR A 888 -12.50 -31.87 -13.93
N ARG A 889 -13.11 -31.59 -12.78
CA ARG A 889 -14.29 -30.74 -12.61
C ARG A 889 -14.11 -29.87 -11.36
N LEU A 890 -14.04 -28.55 -11.52
CA LEU A 890 -13.77 -27.59 -10.42
C LEU A 890 -14.81 -26.47 -10.29
N GLY A 891 -15.71 -26.30 -11.26
CA GLY A 891 -16.76 -25.27 -11.24
C GLY A 891 -17.93 -25.62 -12.16
N PRO A 892 -19.02 -24.82 -12.16
CA PRO A 892 -20.15 -25.05 -13.04
C PRO A 892 -19.80 -24.82 -14.52
N PRO A 893 -20.49 -25.46 -15.47
CA PRO A 893 -20.37 -25.15 -16.89
C PRO A 893 -20.73 -23.68 -17.16
N ILE A 894 -19.97 -23.00 -18.02
CA ILE A 894 -20.33 -21.66 -18.51
C ILE A 894 -21.12 -21.76 -19.80
N HIS A 895 -22.16 -20.93 -19.89
CA HIS A 895 -22.98 -20.76 -21.07
C HIS A 895 -22.68 -19.41 -21.72
N PHE A 896 -22.10 -19.43 -22.91
CA PHE A 896 -21.93 -18.24 -23.74
C PHE A 896 -23.14 -18.14 -24.67
N ALA A 897 -23.97 -17.12 -24.49
CA ALA A 897 -25.13 -16.89 -25.36
C ALA A 897 -24.70 -16.40 -26.76
N ALA A 898 -25.52 -16.69 -27.77
CA ALA A 898 -25.33 -16.17 -29.12
C ALA A 898 -25.28 -14.64 -29.10
N GLY A 899 -24.32 -14.05 -29.83
CA GLY A 899 -24.07 -12.61 -29.91
C GLY A 899 -23.36 -12.00 -28.70
N GLN A 900 -23.07 -12.76 -27.65
CA GLN A 900 -22.50 -12.25 -26.39
C GLN A 900 -21.06 -12.73 -26.12
N ALA A 901 -20.46 -13.46 -27.05
CA ALA A 901 -19.11 -13.99 -26.92
C ALA A 901 -18.32 -13.87 -28.22
N GLN A 902 -16.99 -13.89 -28.12
CA GLN A 902 -16.06 -13.83 -29.25
C GLN A 902 -14.86 -14.74 -29.01
N VAL A 903 -14.11 -15.02 -30.08
CA VAL A 903 -12.86 -15.80 -30.04
C VAL A 903 -11.67 -14.86 -30.13
N LEU A 904 -10.65 -15.10 -29.31
CA LEU A 904 -9.36 -14.43 -29.39
C LEU A 904 -8.23 -15.42 -29.74
N PHE A 905 -7.24 -14.93 -30.48
CA PHE A 905 -5.96 -15.59 -30.72
C PHE A 905 -4.81 -14.70 -30.27
N GLY A 906 -3.95 -15.19 -29.38
CA GLY A 906 -2.77 -14.46 -28.90
C GLY A 906 -2.98 -13.62 -27.65
N ASN A 907 -4.21 -13.42 -27.17
CA ASN A 907 -4.50 -12.76 -25.91
C ASN A 907 -5.35 -13.67 -25.02
N ARG A 908 -4.95 -13.82 -23.75
CA ARG A 908 -5.62 -14.69 -22.79
C ARG A 908 -7.07 -14.28 -22.54
N HIS A 909 -7.35 -13.00 -22.24
CA HIS A 909 -8.70 -12.45 -22.13
C HIS A 909 -8.68 -10.92 -21.92
N GLY A 910 -9.78 -10.25 -22.22
CA GLY A 910 -10.02 -8.83 -21.95
C GLY A 910 -9.02 -7.91 -22.65
N ILE A 911 -8.68 -6.79 -22.00
CA ILE A 911 -7.71 -5.83 -22.51
C ILE A 911 -6.31 -6.46 -22.53
N PRO A 912 -5.55 -6.36 -23.65
CA PRO A 912 -4.20 -6.90 -23.76
C PRO A 912 -3.27 -6.20 -22.75
N SER A 913 -2.59 -6.96 -21.89
CA SER A 913 -1.67 -6.42 -20.89
C SER A 913 -0.65 -7.46 -20.42
N GLY A 914 0.62 -7.10 -20.32
CA GLY A 914 1.67 -7.89 -19.64
C GLY A 914 1.70 -9.36 -20.07
N SER A 915 1.66 -10.27 -19.10
CA SER A 915 1.74 -11.74 -19.27
C SER A 915 0.47 -12.40 -19.83
N LYS A 916 -0.39 -11.68 -20.55
CA LYS A 916 -1.57 -12.26 -21.21
C LYS A 916 -1.32 -12.63 -22.67
N LEU A 917 -0.22 -12.12 -23.23
CA LEU A 917 0.04 -12.14 -24.66
C LEU A 917 0.94 -13.32 -25.04
N LEU A 918 0.57 -14.02 -26.10
CA LEU A 918 1.34 -15.12 -26.65
C LEU A 918 2.41 -14.59 -27.60
N GLN A 919 3.62 -15.14 -27.49
CA GLN A 919 4.67 -14.96 -28.47
C GLN A 919 4.87 -16.28 -29.25
N GLY A 920 4.56 -16.27 -30.54
CA GLY A 920 4.63 -17.46 -31.37
C GLY A 920 3.75 -17.40 -32.61
N ARG A 921 3.49 -18.57 -33.18
CA ARG A 921 2.77 -18.77 -34.43
C ARG A 921 1.63 -19.76 -34.27
N ILE A 922 0.47 -19.41 -34.82
CA ILE A 922 -0.69 -20.31 -34.89
C ILE A 922 -0.94 -20.63 -36.35
N ALA A 923 -0.78 -21.91 -36.71
CA ALA A 923 -0.97 -22.34 -38.08
C ALA A 923 -2.45 -22.50 -38.44
N ARG A 924 -3.27 -22.91 -37.47
CA ARG A 924 -4.72 -23.08 -37.63
C ARG A 924 -5.38 -23.26 -36.28
N ALA A 925 -6.69 -23.02 -36.23
CA ALA A 925 -7.52 -23.24 -35.05
C ALA A 925 -8.93 -23.67 -35.44
N ARG A 926 -9.60 -24.41 -34.55
CA ARG A 926 -10.98 -24.85 -34.72
C ARG A 926 -11.76 -24.69 -33.42
N LEU A 927 -13.00 -24.25 -33.55
CA LEU A 927 -13.97 -24.17 -32.47
C LEU A 927 -15.09 -25.16 -32.74
N TYR A 928 -15.36 -26.03 -31.77
CA TYR A 928 -16.52 -26.90 -31.78
C TYR A 928 -17.53 -26.46 -30.73
N ASN A 929 -18.81 -26.51 -31.06
CA ASN A 929 -19.93 -26.22 -30.15
C ASN A 929 -20.38 -27.43 -29.33
N ARG A 930 -19.50 -28.42 -29.19
CA ARG A 930 -19.66 -29.61 -28.35
C ARG A 930 -18.30 -30.07 -27.85
N ALA A 931 -18.28 -30.87 -26.79
CA ALA A 931 -17.08 -31.59 -26.40
C ALA A 931 -16.82 -32.75 -27.37
N LEU A 932 -15.65 -32.74 -28.01
CA LEU A 932 -15.16 -33.89 -28.79
C LEU A 932 -14.73 -35.03 -27.86
N SER A 933 -14.95 -36.27 -28.30
CA SER A 933 -14.38 -37.47 -27.68
C SER A 933 -12.87 -37.57 -27.95
N GLU A 934 -12.16 -38.35 -27.14
CA GLU A 934 -10.71 -38.58 -27.32
C GLU A 934 -10.37 -39.11 -28.73
N ALA A 935 -11.18 -40.04 -29.26
CA ALA A 935 -11.01 -40.56 -30.61
C ALA A 935 -11.20 -39.48 -31.69
N GLU A 936 -12.14 -38.56 -31.49
CA GLU A 936 -12.38 -37.44 -32.42
C GLU A 936 -11.26 -36.40 -32.36
N VAL A 937 -10.70 -36.10 -31.19
CA VAL A 937 -9.53 -35.22 -31.05
C VAL A 937 -8.30 -35.86 -31.69
N ALA A 938 -8.11 -37.17 -31.52
CA ALA A 938 -7.03 -37.90 -32.18
C ALA A 938 -7.18 -37.93 -33.71
N ALA A 939 -8.41 -38.09 -34.22
CA ALA A 939 -8.71 -38.04 -35.65
C ALA A 939 -8.53 -36.62 -36.23
N SER A 940 -8.98 -35.58 -35.52
CA SER A 940 -8.79 -34.18 -35.91
C SER A 940 -7.31 -33.79 -35.98
N CYS A 941 -6.49 -34.34 -35.08
CA CYS A 941 -5.04 -34.17 -35.08
C CYS A 941 -4.36 -34.70 -36.36
N THR A 942 -4.90 -35.75 -36.99
CA THR A 942 -4.20 -36.57 -38.01
C THR A 942 -4.71 -36.41 -39.44
N ASN A 943 -5.96 -35.98 -39.67
CA ASN A 943 -6.60 -35.95 -41.01
C ASN A 943 -6.87 -34.54 -41.59
N ASP A 944 -5.83 -33.79 -41.96
CA ASP A 944 -6.00 -32.64 -42.89
C ASP A 944 -5.36 -32.96 -44.25
N PRO A 945 -6.13 -33.11 -45.35
CA PRO A 945 -5.60 -33.44 -46.66
C PRO A 945 -4.66 -32.38 -47.25
N ASN A 946 -4.71 -31.12 -46.77
CA ASN A 946 -3.83 -30.03 -47.22
C ASN A 946 -2.63 -29.79 -46.29
N PHE A 947 -2.54 -30.50 -45.15
CA PHE A 947 -1.41 -30.39 -44.24
C PHE A 947 -0.24 -31.25 -44.72
N VAL A 948 0.89 -30.60 -44.95
CA VAL A 948 2.17 -31.25 -45.25
C VAL A 948 3.11 -30.94 -44.10
N SER A 949 3.44 -31.95 -43.29
CA SER A 949 4.39 -31.80 -42.17
C SER A 949 5.76 -31.37 -42.68
N ALA A 950 6.56 -30.72 -41.82
CA ALA A 950 7.93 -30.34 -42.18
C ALA A 950 8.78 -31.54 -42.62
N GLU A 951 8.55 -32.71 -42.01
CA GLU A 951 9.17 -33.99 -42.40
C GLU A 951 8.73 -34.44 -43.80
N ALA A 952 7.44 -34.29 -44.15
CA ALA A 952 6.94 -34.65 -45.47
C ALA A 952 7.39 -33.66 -46.57
N GLN A 953 7.48 -32.35 -46.26
CA GLN A 953 8.08 -31.35 -47.16
C GLN A 953 9.57 -31.64 -47.35
N TRP A 954 10.28 -31.95 -46.26
CA TRP A 954 11.69 -32.33 -46.30
C TRP A 954 11.93 -33.56 -47.16
N ALA A 955 11.11 -34.62 -47.00
CA ALA A 955 11.20 -35.85 -47.79
C ALA A 955 10.88 -35.68 -49.29
N ALA A 956 10.18 -34.60 -49.67
CA ALA A 956 9.82 -34.31 -51.07
C ALA A 956 10.79 -33.36 -51.79
N LEU A 957 11.81 -32.87 -51.08
CA LEU A 957 12.93 -32.14 -51.65
C LEU A 957 13.99 -33.13 -52.17
N THR A 958 14.65 -32.80 -53.28
CA THR A 958 15.82 -33.56 -53.72
C THR A 958 16.98 -33.37 -52.74
N PRO A 959 17.99 -34.27 -52.70
CA PRO A 959 19.17 -34.09 -51.84
C PRO A 959 19.87 -32.73 -52.05
N GLU A 960 19.87 -32.21 -53.28
CA GLU A 960 20.43 -30.89 -53.60
C GLU A 960 19.57 -29.73 -53.06
N GLU A 961 18.24 -29.82 -53.17
CA GLU A 961 17.32 -28.83 -52.60
C GLU A 961 17.31 -28.86 -51.07
N GLN A 962 17.46 -30.05 -50.46
CA GLN A 962 17.65 -30.23 -49.02
C GLN A 962 18.91 -29.51 -48.53
N GLY A 963 20.03 -29.67 -49.25
CA GLY A 963 21.27 -28.93 -48.98
C GLY A 963 21.06 -27.42 -49.04
N ARG A 964 20.48 -26.93 -50.13
CA ARG A 964 20.18 -25.48 -50.30
C ARG A 964 19.24 -24.92 -49.23
N MET A 965 18.25 -25.71 -48.79
CA MET A 965 17.33 -25.28 -47.73
C MET A 965 17.99 -25.23 -46.35
N GLN A 966 18.83 -26.22 -46.02
CA GLN A 966 19.63 -26.21 -44.79
C GLN A 966 20.61 -25.03 -44.76
N ASP A 967 21.29 -24.78 -45.88
CA ASP A 967 22.22 -23.65 -46.00
C ASP A 967 21.50 -22.29 -45.91
N GLY A 968 20.33 -22.19 -46.54
CA GLY A 968 19.46 -21.01 -46.44
C GLY A 968 19.00 -20.74 -45.01
N ARG A 969 18.53 -21.76 -44.28
CA ARG A 969 18.11 -21.63 -42.87
C ARG A 969 19.26 -21.25 -41.94
N ARG A 970 20.43 -21.88 -42.09
CA ARG A 970 21.65 -21.48 -41.35
C ARG A 970 22.06 -20.04 -41.66
N THR A 971 21.90 -19.61 -42.91
CA THR A 971 22.20 -18.24 -43.31
C THR A 971 21.22 -17.24 -42.71
N ILE A 972 19.92 -17.57 -42.63
CA ILE A 972 18.90 -16.75 -41.96
C ILE A 972 19.26 -16.57 -40.48
N GLU A 973 19.53 -17.65 -39.75
CA GLU A 973 19.91 -17.60 -38.33
C GLU A 973 21.16 -16.73 -38.12
N ARG A 974 22.17 -16.89 -38.98
CA ARG A 974 23.40 -16.09 -38.95
C ARG A 974 23.12 -14.61 -39.21
N LEU A 975 22.33 -14.27 -40.22
CA LEU A 975 21.99 -12.89 -40.57
C LEU A 975 21.14 -12.22 -39.49
N GLU A 976 20.16 -12.93 -38.92
CA GLU A 976 19.35 -12.43 -37.81
C GLU A 976 20.20 -12.17 -36.55
N HIS A 977 21.14 -13.07 -36.26
CA HIS A 977 22.10 -12.88 -35.17
C HIS A 977 22.98 -11.65 -35.42
N GLU A 978 23.56 -11.52 -36.62
CA GLU A 978 24.40 -10.38 -36.99
C GLU A 978 23.62 -9.05 -36.95
N MET A 979 22.37 -9.04 -37.41
CA MET A 979 21.50 -7.87 -37.31
C MET A 979 21.21 -7.48 -35.86
N LYS A 980 20.98 -8.45 -34.97
CA LYS A 980 20.75 -8.21 -33.55
C LYS A 980 21.98 -7.59 -32.88
N GLU A 981 23.17 -8.15 -33.14
CA GLU A 981 24.45 -7.61 -32.63
C GLU A 981 24.71 -6.18 -33.15
N ARG A 982 24.49 -5.94 -34.45
CA ARG A 982 24.67 -4.61 -35.04
C ARG A 982 23.64 -3.59 -34.57
N THR A 983 22.40 -4.02 -34.28
CA THR A 983 21.37 -3.15 -33.70
C THR A 983 21.75 -2.73 -32.28
N ALA A 984 22.30 -3.66 -31.48
CA ALA A 984 22.81 -3.34 -30.14
C ALA A 984 23.97 -2.33 -30.14
N THR A 985 24.75 -2.28 -31.23
CA THR A 985 25.88 -1.33 -31.40
C THR A 985 25.50 -0.01 -32.07
N ARG A 986 24.22 0.19 -32.43
CA ARG A 986 23.72 1.44 -33.05
C ARG A 986 23.87 2.68 -32.15
N GLY A 987 24.02 2.48 -30.84
CA GLY A 987 24.14 3.56 -29.86
C GLY A 987 22.83 4.34 -29.66
N LEU A 988 22.91 5.55 -29.13
CA LEU A 988 21.74 6.42 -28.92
C LEU A 988 21.10 6.85 -30.25
N SER A 989 19.86 7.31 -30.21
CA SER A 989 19.06 7.64 -31.41
C SER A 989 19.59 8.77 -32.32
N SER A 990 20.46 9.66 -31.84
CA SER A 990 21.00 10.77 -32.64
C SER A 990 22.38 11.27 -32.15
N PRO A 991 23.17 11.98 -32.98
CA PRO A 991 24.41 12.59 -32.54
C PRO A 991 24.22 13.59 -31.39
N ALA A 992 23.09 14.32 -31.39
CA ALA A 992 22.72 15.21 -30.30
C ALA A 992 22.45 14.45 -28.99
N ALA A 993 21.81 13.28 -29.05
CA ALA A 993 21.62 12.42 -27.87
C ALA A 993 22.95 11.89 -27.34
N ASN A 994 23.89 11.53 -28.22
CA ASN A 994 25.24 11.14 -27.80
C ASN A 994 25.98 12.30 -27.11
N LEU A 995 25.85 13.54 -27.60
CA LEU A 995 26.44 14.71 -26.93
C LEU A 995 25.78 14.97 -25.57
N ALA A 996 24.43 14.93 -25.49
CA ALA A 996 23.70 15.05 -24.23
C ALA A 996 24.15 14.00 -23.20
N HIS A 997 24.32 12.75 -23.65
CA HIS A 997 24.82 11.66 -22.83
C HIS A 997 26.27 11.88 -22.38
N ALA A 998 27.15 12.37 -23.27
CA ALA A 998 28.52 12.72 -22.93
C ALA A 998 28.58 13.86 -21.88
N LEU A 999 27.68 14.85 -21.96
CA LEU A 999 27.59 15.93 -20.98
C LEU A 999 27.22 15.42 -19.58
N PHE A 1000 26.30 14.45 -19.46
CA PHE A 1000 26.02 13.80 -18.17
C PHE A 1000 27.23 13.10 -17.56
N ASN A 1001 28.17 12.65 -18.40
CA ASN A 1001 29.38 11.94 -18.00
C ASN A 1001 30.59 12.86 -17.79
N LEU A 1002 30.45 14.17 -18.02
CA LEU A 1002 31.48 15.12 -17.61
C LEU A 1002 31.55 15.18 -16.10
N LYS A 1003 32.76 15.16 -15.54
CA LYS A 1003 32.96 15.33 -14.09
C LYS A 1003 32.27 16.60 -13.60
N GLU A 1004 32.30 17.68 -14.37
CA GLU A 1004 31.68 18.95 -13.99
C GLU A 1004 30.15 18.86 -13.80
N PHE A 1005 29.45 17.93 -14.46
CA PHE A 1005 27.99 17.83 -14.36
C PHE A 1005 27.50 17.46 -12.96
N ILE A 1006 28.29 16.70 -12.21
CA ILE A 1006 27.94 16.26 -10.85
C ILE A 1006 28.70 17.02 -9.77
N TYR A 1007 29.39 18.13 -10.08
CA TYR A 1007 30.13 18.94 -9.10
C TYR A 1007 29.70 20.41 -9.16
N ILE A 1008 29.74 21.08 -8.02
CA ILE A 1008 29.59 22.53 -7.89
C ILE A 1008 31.00 23.12 -7.77
N ARG A 1009 31.27 24.18 -8.53
CA ARG A 1009 32.56 24.88 -8.62
C ARG A 1009 32.40 26.37 -8.39
#